data_AF-A0A412YFN4-F1
#
_entry.id   AF-A0A412YFN4-F1
#
_cell.length_a   1.000
_cell.length_b   1.000
_cell.length_c   1.000
_cell.angle_alpha   90.00
_cell.angle_beta   90.00
_cell.angle_gamma   90.00
#
_symmetry.space_group_name_H-M   'P 1'
#
loop_
_entity.id
_entity.type
_entity.pdbx_description
1 polymer ?
#
loop_
_entity_poly.entity_id
_entity_poly.type
_entity_poly.pdbx_seq_one_letter_code
_entity_poly.pdbx_strand_id
1 'polypeptide(L)'
;MKKKIFLLVCLLCSSIYSISASGEKESKTEFLTQAFIHPGMAQSKQDLDYMREMVLKGIQPWKKAYENLKKSASLDFIPSPCTEISVGPYGANSIGGREFSESAEMAYNHALMWYITKDRAYAQKTIEILNAWSYLLRGFDANNAKLNVGLFGYYYLNAAEILKYTDSGWTSKDLQQFTQMVLTVFYPTIKDFFTEANGNWDASMISTIMCIGIFTDNHDIFNRAIERFYWGEGNSGITRYLYPGGQCQETTRDWGHVQLGIGEFAKAAQTANTQGLDFYSVADDRLAQGFEYTARFMLGEHIDLFGVFTDRDNDKFRDIYESIYHHYKNVRGVILPYTEKAIKEHTRSKSSVGFLTAVKAPISNVSTQPSIFTGSDNFLKPTIIGALKGKSKQLPANSIHLKPGESIQEAINSNRNTGKWIILEAGVHTLDAPLKIYSGTLLAGKGRETIIFPSPRTETAIINGEDILSDVTIRDLLVEGAIKVIENADPNHDRRSRSYMNAPSREGIILKSKEKDGIQNVVLENITVQNFTKNGVAIVSGKNIRIHQCDFSDNGASVVPGAGFHHNLHLSYITNCEITSSRFDTSPYGNGINVTFCVNVKAIHSEMARNGLSGIRCAESSQIAIINSLAEGNGENGIFIEKQMNNCKDITIHHNTVQNNRCYGIDARTAIQPSIKDNISRHNYKE
;
A
#
# COMPACT_ATOMS: atom_id res chain seq x y z
N MET A 1 -52.13 69.66 15.30
CA MET A 1 -51.94 70.38 16.58
C MET A 1 -51.63 69.35 17.67
N LYS A 2 -50.43 69.41 18.29
CA LYS A 2 -49.95 68.70 19.53
C LYS A 2 -49.90 67.15 19.47
N LYS A 3 -48.74 66.49 19.25
CA LYS A 3 -47.64 66.10 20.18
C LYS A 3 -48.05 65.26 21.41
N LYS A 4 -47.35 64.11 21.56
CA LYS A 4 -47.00 63.25 22.73
C LYS A 4 -47.46 61.79 22.53
N ILE A 5 -46.74 60.69 22.81
CA ILE A 5 -45.49 60.39 23.55
C ILE A 5 -44.94 59.01 23.09
N PHE A 6 -43.64 58.83 23.25
CA PHE A 6 -42.77 57.63 23.17
C PHE A 6 -43.36 56.25 23.54
N LEU A 7 -42.91 55.20 22.83
CA LEU A 7 -42.44 53.96 23.48
C LEU A 7 -41.29 53.32 22.67
N LEU A 8 -40.25 52.95 23.42
CA LEU A 8 -38.97 52.36 23.03
C LEU A 8 -39.13 50.85 22.81
N VAL A 9 -38.65 50.29 21.69
CA VAL A 9 -38.41 48.84 21.55
C VAL A 9 -37.04 48.62 20.93
N CYS A 10 -36.12 48.08 21.74
CA CYS A 10 -34.81 47.58 21.34
C CYS A 10 -34.98 46.27 20.54
N LEU A 11 -34.56 46.26 19.27
CA LEU A 11 -34.37 45.04 18.49
C LEU A 11 -32.87 44.71 18.47
N LEU A 12 -32.52 43.66 19.20
CA LEU A 12 -31.21 43.00 19.17
C LEU A 12 -31.02 42.31 17.81
N CYS A 13 -29.98 42.70 17.08
CA CYS A 13 -29.47 41.98 15.92
C CYS A 13 -28.77 40.69 16.38
N SER A 14 -29.34 39.53 16.09
CA SER A 14 -28.64 38.25 16.11
C SER A 14 -28.17 37.92 14.69
N SER A 15 -26.88 38.08 14.45
CA SER A 15 -26.15 37.64 13.26
C SER A 15 -26.09 36.10 13.22
N ILE A 16 -26.78 35.50 12.24
CA ILE A 16 -26.68 34.08 11.92
C ILE A 16 -25.48 33.92 10.98
N TYR A 17 -24.40 33.34 11.49
CA TYR A 17 -23.32 32.81 10.65
C TYR A 17 -23.81 31.52 9.98
N SER A 18 -24.04 31.58 8.68
CA SER A 18 -24.26 30.39 7.84
C SER A 18 -22.90 29.72 7.62
N ILE A 19 -22.63 28.63 8.32
CA ILE A 19 -21.52 27.73 7.98
C ILE A 19 -21.95 26.99 6.72
N SER A 20 -21.38 27.36 5.57
CA SER A 20 -21.46 26.57 4.36
C SER A 20 -20.64 25.31 4.55
N ALA A 21 -21.30 24.18 4.80
CA ALA A 21 -20.69 22.87 4.62
C ALA A 21 -20.31 22.72 3.15
N SER A 22 -19.02 22.79 2.83
CA SER A 22 -18.49 22.34 1.56
C SER A 22 -18.65 20.82 1.52
N GLY A 23 -19.72 20.34 0.90
CA GLY A 23 -19.83 18.95 0.51
C GLY A 23 -18.67 18.64 -0.43
N GLU A 24 -17.72 17.82 0.01
CA GLU A 24 -16.77 17.18 -0.89
C GLU A 24 -17.58 16.38 -1.90
N LYS A 25 -17.35 16.62 -3.19
CA LYS A 25 -17.88 15.78 -4.26
C LYS A 25 -17.40 14.36 -3.99
N GLU A 26 -18.34 13.44 -3.76
CA GLU A 26 -18.07 12.00 -3.80
C GLU A 26 -17.40 11.67 -5.14
N SER A 27 -16.14 11.23 -5.05
CA SER A 27 -15.32 10.84 -6.20
C SER A 27 -15.74 9.43 -6.62
N LYS A 28 -16.62 9.33 -7.62
CA LYS A 28 -16.78 8.07 -8.36
C LYS A 28 -15.46 7.75 -9.04
N THR A 29 -14.96 6.54 -8.88
CA THR A 29 -13.79 6.09 -9.65
C THR A 29 -14.17 6.04 -11.13
N GLU A 30 -13.71 7.02 -11.91
CA GLU A 30 -14.08 7.16 -13.31
C GLU A 30 -13.23 6.22 -14.17
N PHE A 31 -13.87 5.18 -14.71
CA PHE A 31 -13.32 4.49 -15.88
C PHE A 31 -13.34 5.45 -17.07
N LEU A 32 -12.26 5.44 -17.85
CA LEU A 32 -12.15 6.28 -19.02
C LEU A 32 -13.12 5.81 -20.11
N THR A 33 -13.91 6.73 -20.65
CA THR A 33 -14.84 6.46 -21.75
C THR A 33 -14.71 7.46 -22.90
N GLN A 34 -14.13 8.63 -22.64
CA GLN A 34 -13.76 9.61 -23.64
C GLN A 34 -12.60 9.12 -24.51
N ALA A 35 -12.54 9.59 -25.76
CA ALA A 35 -11.42 9.31 -26.65
C ALA A 35 -10.08 9.74 -26.03
N PHE A 36 -9.03 8.95 -26.27
CA PHE A 36 -7.71 9.24 -25.75
C PHE A 36 -7.11 10.51 -26.35
N ILE A 37 -6.37 11.25 -25.51
CA ILE A 37 -5.55 12.38 -25.92
C ILE A 37 -4.23 11.84 -26.48
N HIS A 38 -3.78 12.39 -27.62
CA HIS A 38 -2.58 11.95 -28.33
C HIS A 38 -1.67 13.09 -28.84
N PRO A 39 -0.34 12.97 -28.68
CA PRO A 39 0.30 12.13 -27.67
C PRO A 39 -0.30 12.38 -26.28
N GLY A 40 -0.34 11.38 -25.42
CA GLY A 40 -0.98 11.52 -24.11
C GLY A 40 -0.55 10.52 -23.05
N MET A 41 0.58 9.84 -23.25
CA MET A 41 1.23 9.03 -22.23
C MET A 41 1.99 9.92 -21.22
N ALA A 42 3.32 9.95 -21.25
CA ALA A 42 4.12 10.79 -20.35
C ALA A 42 3.82 12.30 -20.55
N GLN A 43 3.57 12.71 -21.80
CA GLN A 43 3.37 14.10 -22.19
C GLN A 43 2.24 14.22 -23.21
N SER A 44 1.43 15.27 -23.06
CA SER A 44 0.50 15.70 -24.10
C SER A 44 1.25 16.36 -25.27
N LYS A 45 0.57 16.56 -26.41
CA LYS A 45 1.11 17.42 -27.47
C LYS A 45 1.51 18.81 -26.95
N GLN A 46 0.68 19.41 -26.11
CA GLN A 46 0.92 20.73 -25.54
C GLN A 46 2.17 20.74 -24.64
N ASP A 47 2.35 19.69 -23.83
CA ASP A 47 3.53 19.54 -22.97
C ASP A 47 4.82 19.40 -23.81
N LEU A 48 4.78 18.59 -24.87
CA LEU A 48 5.92 18.40 -25.77
C LEU A 48 6.30 19.69 -26.49
N ASP A 49 5.31 20.46 -26.95
CA ASP A 49 5.53 21.77 -27.59
C ASP A 49 6.13 22.77 -26.60
N TYR A 50 5.62 22.82 -25.37
CA TYR A 50 6.14 23.68 -24.32
C TYR A 50 7.57 23.31 -23.92
N MET A 51 7.86 22.03 -23.71
CA MET A 51 9.22 21.52 -23.46
C MET A 51 10.17 21.96 -24.57
N ARG A 52 9.80 21.74 -25.84
CA ARG A 52 10.60 22.14 -27.00
C ARG A 52 10.86 23.64 -26.98
N GLU A 53 9.83 24.46 -26.75
CA GLU A 53 9.95 25.91 -26.70
C GLU A 53 10.96 26.35 -25.62
N MET A 54 10.87 25.80 -24.41
CA MET A 54 11.77 26.12 -23.32
C MET A 54 13.22 25.72 -23.62
N VAL A 55 13.42 24.56 -24.26
CA VAL A 55 14.75 24.12 -24.71
C VAL A 55 15.32 25.07 -25.78
N LEU A 56 14.54 25.41 -26.81
CA LEU A 56 15.00 26.28 -27.90
C LEU A 56 15.30 27.70 -27.43
N LYS A 57 14.56 28.20 -26.44
CA LYS A 57 14.82 29.49 -25.78
C LYS A 57 16.00 29.43 -24.79
N GLY A 58 16.56 28.26 -24.52
CA GLY A 58 17.67 28.08 -23.59
C GLY A 58 17.31 28.33 -22.12
N ILE A 59 16.03 28.18 -21.76
CA ILE A 59 15.54 28.40 -20.40
C ILE A 59 16.05 27.29 -19.47
N GLN A 60 16.52 27.68 -18.30
CA GLN A 60 16.89 26.71 -17.26
C GLN A 60 15.65 26.28 -16.46
N PRO A 61 15.54 24.99 -16.08
CA PRO A 61 16.56 23.95 -16.23
C PRO A 61 16.42 23.06 -17.50
N TRP A 62 15.44 23.33 -18.39
CA TRP A 62 15.24 22.57 -19.65
C TRP A 62 16.50 22.48 -20.50
N LYS A 63 17.25 23.59 -20.65
CA LYS A 63 18.51 23.61 -21.40
C LYS A 63 19.49 22.55 -20.88
N LYS A 64 19.68 22.49 -19.56
CA LYS A 64 20.62 21.54 -18.94
C LYS A 64 20.17 20.09 -19.15
N ALA A 65 18.88 19.81 -18.96
CA ALA A 65 18.33 18.48 -19.17
C ALA A 65 18.44 18.03 -20.64
N TYR A 66 18.22 18.94 -21.59
CA TYR A 66 18.46 18.70 -23.02
C TYR A 66 19.93 18.42 -23.34
N GLU A 67 20.87 19.17 -22.76
CA GLU A 67 22.31 18.89 -22.93
C GLU A 67 22.69 17.51 -22.39
N ASN A 68 22.10 17.08 -21.28
CA ASN A 68 22.29 15.74 -20.73
C ASN A 68 21.70 14.66 -21.66
N LEU A 69 20.48 14.87 -22.17
CA LEU A 69 19.84 13.98 -23.15
C LEU A 69 20.67 13.86 -24.44
N LYS A 70 21.18 14.98 -24.96
CA LYS A 70 22.01 14.99 -26.17
C LYS A 70 23.28 14.15 -26.02
N LYS A 71 23.86 14.07 -24.82
CA LYS A 71 25.03 13.23 -24.54
C LYS A 71 24.70 11.74 -24.52
N SER A 72 23.50 11.36 -24.08
CA SER A 72 23.08 9.96 -24.04
C SER A 72 22.51 9.46 -25.38
N ALA A 73 21.98 10.36 -26.21
CA ALA A 73 21.32 10.03 -27.48
C ALA A 73 22.31 9.87 -28.67
N SER A 74 23.21 8.88 -28.60
CA SER A 74 24.17 8.61 -29.69
C SER A 74 23.52 7.96 -30.91
N LEU A 75 23.71 8.53 -32.09
CA LEU A 75 23.24 7.95 -33.36
C LEU A 75 24.03 6.71 -33.80
N ASP A 76 25.16 6.41 -33.15
CA ASP A 76 25.97 5.21 -33.40
C ASP A 76 25.42 3.96 -32.68
N PHE A 77 24.33 4.10 -31.90
CA PHE A 77 23.68 2.98 -31.25
C PHE A 77 23.17 1.96 -32.28
N ILE A 78 23.49 0.68 -32.03
CA ILE A 78 23.08 -0.46 -32.86
C ILE A 78 22.16 -1.34 -32.01
N PRO A 79 20.87 -1.49 -32.36
CA PRO A 79 19.98 -2.39 -31.64
C PRO A 79 20.42 -3.85 -31.82
N SER A 80 20.40 -4.62 -30.72
CA SER A 80 20.75 -6.04 -30.71
C SER A 80 19.53 -6.88 -30.31
N PRO A 81 18.51 -7.02 -31.18
CA PRO A 81 17.29 -7.74 -30.84
C PRO A 81 17.54 -9.25 -30.73
N CYS A 82 16.71 -9.92 -29.94
CA CYS A 82 16.67 -11.37 -29.85
C CYS A 82 15.23 -11.88 -30.02
N THR A 83 15.10 -13.14 -30.43
CA THR A 83 13.78 -13.77 -30.63
C THR A 83 13.04 -13.96 -29.30
N GLU A 84 13.78 -14.20 -28.22
CA GLU A 84 13.23 -14.45 -26.88
C GLU A 84 14.13 -13.83 -25.82
N ILE A 85 13.52 -13.21 -24.81
CA ILE A 85 14.21 -12.61 -23.67
C ILE A 85 13.97 -13.50 -22.45
N SER A 86 15.04 -13.95 -21.81
CA SER A 86 14.93 -14.79 -20.61
C SER A 86 15.86 -14.26 -19.54
N VAL A 87 15.29 -13.86 -18.40
CA VAL A 87 16.05 -13.26 -17.30
C VAL A 87 15.64 -13.93 -15.99
N GLY A 88 16.57 -14.65 -15.39
CA GLY A 88 16.39 -15.33 -14.11
C GLY A 88 16.30 -14.37 -12.91
N PRO A 89 16.10 -14.92 -11.70
CA PRO A 89 15.98 -14.13 -10.48
C PRO A 89 17.27 -13.32 -10.24
N TYR A 90 17.12 -12.09 -9.76
CA TYR A 90 18.23 -11.15 -9.54
C TYR A 90 19.11 -10.89 -10.78
N GLY A 91 18.59 -11.14 -11.98
CA GLY A 91 19.32 -10.96 -13.24
C GLY A 91 20.24 -12.12 -13.63
N ALA A 92 20.17 -13.25 -12.91
CA ALA A 92 20.95 -14.44 -13.24
C ALA A 92 20.55 -15.03 -14.61
N ASN A 93 21.51 -15.64 -15.32
CA ASN A 93 21.30 -16.32 -16.61
C ASN A 93 20.55 -15.44 -17.65
N SER A 94 20.88 -14.14 -17.69
CA SER A 94 20.20 -13.16 -18.54
C SER A 94 20.57 -13.31 -20.02
N ILE A 95 19.54 -13.46 -20.87
CA ILE A 95 19.60 -13.43 -22.33
C ILE A 95 18.69 -12.28 -22.80
N GLY A 96 19.25 -11.30 -23.51
CA GLY A 96 18.50 -10.22 -24.17
C GLY A 96 17.93 -9.12 -23.27
N GLY A 97 17.90 -9.31 -21.94
CA GLY A 97 17.30 -8.32 -21.02
C GLY A 97 18.00 -6.96 -21.05
N ARG A 98 19.34 -6.95 -21.06
CA ARG A 98 20.13 -5.71 -21.16
C ARG A 98 19.89 -5.04 -22.51
N GLU A 99 20.00 -5.78 -23.60
CA GLU A 99 19.81 -5.29 -24.96
C GLU A 99 18.41 -4.69 -25.15
N PHE A 100 17.38 -5.32 -24.56
CA PHE A 100 16.01 -4.84 -24.58
C PHE A 100 15.85 -3.52 -23.82
N SER A 101 16.41 -3.43 -22.61
CA SER A 101 16.35 -2.22 -21.77
C SER A 101 17.09 -1.03 -22.40
N GLU A 102 18.33 -1.23 -22.87
CA GLU A 102 19.14 -0.20 -23.51
C GLU A 102 18.44 0.31 -24.79
N SER A 103 17.85 -0.61 -25.58
CA SER A 103 17.09 -0.25 -26.77
C SER A 103 15.82 0.56 -26.45
N ALA A 104 15.11 0.21 -25.37
CA ALA A 104 13.91 0.93 -24.94
C ALA A 104 14.22 2.38 -24.55
N GLU A 105 15.23 2.55 -23.70
CA GLU A 105 15.70 3.87 -23.26
C GLU A 105 16.21 4.69 -24.45
N MET A 106 16.93 4.04 -25.38
CA MET A 106 17.49 4.74 -26.54
C MET A 106 16.47 5.12 -27.60
N ALA A 107 15.46 4.27 -27.84
CA ALA A 107 14.33 4.62 -28.67
C ALA A 107 13.64 5.90 -28.14
N TYR A 108 13.40 5.98 -26.83
CA TYR A 108 12.74 7.15 -26.25
C TYR A 108 13.63 8.41 -26.24
N ASN A 109 14.92 8.26 -25.93
CA ASN A 109 15.88 9.36 -26.02
C ASN A 109 15.91 9.97 -27.43
N HIS A 110 15.97 9.12 -28.46
CA HIS A 110 15.94 9.58 -29.84
C HIS A 110 14.60 10.17 -30.26
N ALA A 111 13.47 9.64 -29.77
CA ALA A 111 12.15 10.21 -30.05
C ALA A 111 12.00 11.63 -29.48
N LEU A 112 12.50 11.87 -28.27
CA LEU A 112 12.54 13.21 -27.67
C LEU A 112 13.51 14.14 -28.42
N MET A 113 14.70 13.65 -28.80
CA MET A 113 15.62 14.42 -29.64
C MET A 113 14.98 14.83 -30.96
N TRP A 114 14.31 13.89 -31.65
CA TRP A 114 13.51 14.17 -32.85
C TRP A 114 12.47 15.26 -32.58
N TYR A 115 11.69 15.14 -31.52
CA TYR A 115 10.66 16.14 -31.22
C TYR A 115 11.25 17.53 -30.98
N ILE A 116 12.38 17.61 -30.26
CA ILE A 116 13.04 18.86 -29.85
C ILE A 116 13.85 19.51 -30.98
N THR A 117 14.49 18.74 -31.87
CA THR A 117 15.37 19.28 -32.91
C THR A 117 14.68 19.36 -34.28
N LYS A 118 13.72 18.47 -34.54
CA LYS A 118 13.19 18.13 -35.88
C LYS A 118 14.26 17.59 -36.85
N ASP A 119 15.37 17.06 -36.32
CA ASP A 119 16.38 16.38 -37.14
C ASP A 119 15.94 14.94 -37.41
N ARG A 120 15.66 14.64 -38.69
CA ARG A 120 15.14 13.35 -39.15
C ARG A 120 16.07 12.17 -38.86
N ALA A 121 17.36 12.40 -38.63
CA ALA A 121 18.28 11.33 -38.23
C ALA A 121 17.84 10.65 -36.92
N TYR A 122 17.31 11.42 -35.97
CA TYR A 122 16.79 10.88 -34.71
C TYR A 122 15.49 10.10 -34.90
N ALA A 123 14.56 10.58 -35.74
CA ALA A 123 13.35 9.81 -36.06
C ALA A 123 13.71 8.48 -36.72
N GLN A 124 14.61 8.50 -37.69
CA GLN A 124 15.06 7.31 -38.39
C GLN A 124 15.71 6.29 -37.44
N LYS A 125 16.54 6.76 -36.50
CA LYS A 125 17.16 5.88 -35.49
C LYS A 125 16.13 5.30 -34.52
N THR A 126 15.13 6.06 -34.09
CA THR A 126 14.01 5.50 -33.30
C THR A 126 13.28 4.41 -34.10
N ILE A 127 12.93 4.67 -35.37
CA ILE A 127 12.26 3.68 -36.24
C ILE A 127 13.11 2.42 -36.39
N GLU A 128 14.42 2.55 -36.62
CA GLU A 128 15.36 1.43 -36.71
C GLU A 128 15.29 0.53 -35.47
N ILE A 129 15.33 1.12 -34.27
CA ILE A 129 15.26 0.38 -33.00
C ILE A 129 13.90 -0.30 -32.84
N LEU A 130 12.79 0.42 -33.05
CA LEU A 130 11.44 -0.16 -32.91
C LEU A 130 11.20 -1.31 -33.91
N ASN A 131 11.70 -1.16 -35.14
CA ASN A 131 11.59 -2.19 -36.18
C ASN A 131 12.47 -3.41 -35.85
N ALA A 132 13.70 -3.21 -35.40
CA ALA A 132 14.61 -4.30 -35.05
C ALA A 132 13.97 -5.28 -34.05
N TRP A 133 13.28 -4.76 -33.03
CA TRP A 133 12.58 -5.58 -32.04
C TRP A 133 11.23 -6.10 -32.53
N SER A 134 10.40 -5.26 -33.15
CA SER A 134 9.04 -5.66 -33.55
C SER A 134 8.98 -6.74 -34.62
N TYR A 135 10.00 -6.85 -35.47
CA TYR A 135 10.09 -7.91 -36.47
C TYR A 135 10.69 -9.21 -35.91
N LEU A 136 11.44 -9.20 -34.80
CA LEU A 136 12.17 -10.39 -34.30
C LEU A 136 11.63 -10.96 -32.99
N LEU A 137 11.25 -10.12 -32.02
CA LEU A 137 10.84 -10.58 -30.69
C LEU A 137 9.57 -11.42 -30.75
N ARG A 138 9.55 -12.53 -30.02
CA ARG A 138 8.44 -13.50 -29.97
C ARG A 138 7.95 -13.81 -28.55
N GLY A 139 8.76 -13.54 -27.53
CA GLY A 139 8.36 -13.87 -26.16
C GLY A 139 9.34 -13.42 -25.08
N PHE A 140 8.86 -13.53 -23.85
CA PHE A 140 9.60 -13.35 -22.62
C PHE A 140 9.43 -14.60 -21.76
N ASP A 141 10.52 -15.05 -21.14
CA ASP A 141 10.55 -16.20 -20.25
C ASP A 141 11.32 -15.90 -18.95
N ALA A 142 11.24 -16.84 -18.00
CA ALA A 142 11.85 -16.84 -16.69
C ALA A 142 11.32 -15.74 -15.74
N ASN A 143 11.96 -15.66 -14.57
CA ASN A 143 11.47 -14.92 -13.40
C ASN A 143 11.13 -13.45 -13.71
N ASN A 144 11.95 -12.78 -14.51
CA ASN A 144 11.80 -11.34 -14.76
C ASN A 144 11.02 -11.02 -16.06
N ALA A 145 10.38 -11.99 -16.71
CA ALA A 145 9.62 -11.76 -17.95
C ALA A 145 8.65 -10.56 -17.82
N LYS A 146 7.79 -10.60 -16.80
CA LYS A 146 6.79 -9.55 -16.54
C LYS A 146 7.41 -8.22 -16.14
N LEU A 147 8.47 -8.24 -15.33
CA LEU A 147 9.18 -7.04 -14.89
C LEU A 147 9.88 -6.34 -16.07
N ASN A 148 10.49 -7.09 -16.99
CA ASN A 148 11.13 -6.49 -18.17
C ASN A 148 10.12 -5.74 -19.03
N VAL A 149 8.97 -6.35 -19.34
CA VAL A 149 7.91 -5.67 -20.10
C VAL A 149 7.35 -4.49 -19.31
N GLY A 150 7.07 -4.65 -18.01
CA GLY A 150 6.54 -3.59 -17.16
C GLY A 150 7.46 -2.37 -17.06
N LEU A 151 8.77 -2.55 -16.94
CA LEU A 151 9.72 -1.43 -16.84
C LEU A 151 10.02 -0.79 -18.20
N PHE A 152 10.22 -1.60 -19.23
CA PHE A 152 10.79 -1.12 -20.50
C PHE A 152 9.75 -0.91 -21.61
N GLY A 153 8.59 -1.58 -21.54
CA GLY A 153 7.47 -1.35 -22.44
C GLY A 153 7.00 0.10 -22.44
N TYR A 154 6.99 0.75 -21.27
CA TYR A 154 6.70 2.18 -21.12
C TYR A 154 7.52 3.07 -22.07
N TYR A 155 8.84 2.86 -22.14
CA TYR A 155 9.73 3.69 -22.97
C TYR A 155 9.52 3.43 -24.47
N TYR A 156 9.36 2.16 -24.87
CA TYR A 156 9.02 1.81 -26.25
C TYR A 156 7.71 2.47 -26.71
N LEU A 157 6.68 2.44 -25.87
CA LEU A 157 5.36 2.99 -26.20
C LEU A 157 5.38 4.52 -26.30
N ASN A 158 6.05 5.21 -25.38
CA ASN A 158 6.20 6.67 -25.46
C ASN A 158 7.01 7.09 -26.70
N ALA A 159 8.06 6.35 -27.06
CA ALA A 159 8.81 6.59 -28.29
C ALA A 159 7.94 6.42 -29.54
N ALA A 160 7.19 5.32 -29.60
CA ALA A 160 6.28 4.99 -30.69
C ALA A 160 5.16 6.02 -30.84
N GLU A 161 4.57 6.49 -29.75
CA GLU A 161 3.51 7.49 -29.79
C GLU A 161 4.00 8.82 -30.39
N ILE A 162 5.20 9.28 -30.00
CA ILE A 162 5.80 10.48 -30.59
C ILE A 162 5.98 10.32 -32.11
N LEU A 163 6.46 9.17 -32.59
CA LEU A 163 6.60 8.94 -34.03
C LEU A 163 5.25 8.86 -34.74
N LYS A 164 4.25 8.19 -34.15
CA LYS A 164 2.89 8.01 -34.70
C LYS A 164 2.20 9.35 -34.98
N TYR A 165 2.42 10.35 -34.13
CA TYR A 165 1.75 11.66 -34.20
C TYR A 165 2.66 12.81 -34.67
N THR A 166 3.76 12.51 -35.35
CA THR A 166 4.64 13.52 -35.99
C THR A 166 4.98 13.12 -37.43
N ASP A 167 5.54 14.05 -38.21
CA ASP A 167 6.06 13.78 -39.57
C ASP A 167 7.40 13.02 -39.53
N SER A 168 7.42 11.90 -38.81
CA SER A 168 8.60 11.08 -38.55
C SER A 168 9.04 10.24 -39.74
N GLY A 169 8.13 10.02 -40.70
CA GLY A 169 8.32 9.07 -41.80
C GLY A 169 8.06 7.61 -41.41
N TRP A 170 7.51 7.34 -40.22
CA TRP A 170 7.20 5.97 -39.81
C TRP A 170 6.10 5.37 -40.68
N THR A 171 6.41 4.27 -41.37
CA THR A 171 5.50 3.70 -42.37
C THR A 171 4.33 2.98 -41.70
N SER A 172 3.17 2.96 -42.35
CA SER A 172 1.99 2.24 -41.84
C SER A 172 2.26 0.75 -41.62
N LYS A 173 3.12 0.13 -42.43
CA LYS A 173 3.52 -1.27 -42.29
C LYS A 173 4.30 -1.50 -40.99
N ASP A 174 5.28 -0.66 -40.72
CA ASP A 174 6.13 -0.79 -39.53
C ASP A 174 5.36 -0.44 -38.25
N LEU A 175 4.49 0.57 -38.31
CA LEU A 175 3.54 0.88 -37.23
C LEU A 175 2.64 -0.32 -36.91
N GLN A 176 2.09 -1.00 -37.92
CA GLN A 176 1.29 -2.20 -37.73
C GLN A 176 2.11 -3.35 -37.12
N GLN A 177 3.35 -3.57 -37.58
CA GLN A 177 4.23 -4.59 -37.03
C GLN A 177 4.57 -4.33 -35.55
N PHE A 178 4.85 -3.07 -35.18
CA PHE A 178 5.06 -2.71 -33.78
C PHE A 178 3.80 -2.88 -32.94
N THR A 179 2.64 -2.44 -33.46
CA THR A 179 1.33 -2.64 -32.80
C THR A 179 1.05 -4.12 -32.56
N GLN A 180 1.38 -4.99 -33.52
CA GLN A 180 1.29 -6.44 -33.38
C GLN A 180 2.15 -6.94 -32.21
N MET A 181 3.44 -6.56 -32.14
CA MET A 181 4.31 -6.94 -31.03
C MET A 181 3.74 -6.48 -29.67
N VAL A 182 3.22 -5.26 -29.59
CA VAL A 182 2.60 -4.73 -28.37
C VAL A 182 1.41 -5.60 -27.93
N LEU A 183 0.52 -5.95 -28.85
CA LEU A 183 -0.71 -6.69 -28.52
C LEU A 183 -0.52 -8.20 -28.41
N THR A 184 0.51 -8.79 -29.03
CA THR A 184 0.71 -10.25 -29.02
C THR A 184 1.94 -10.72 -28.26
N VAL A 185 2.83 -9.81 -27.84
CA VAL A 185 3.99 -10.14 -27.01
C VAL A 185 3.93 -9.36 -25.69
N PHE A 186 3.90 -8.02 -25.72
CA PHE A 186 3.96 -7.24 -24.47
C PHE A 186 2.72 -7.43 -23.61
N TYR A 187 1.53 -7.14 -24.14
CA TYR A 187 0.29 -7.19 -23.37
C TYR A 187 0.02 -8.60 -22.81
N PRO A 188 0.13 -9.71 -23.57
CA PRO A 188 -0.08 -11.04 -23.02
C PRO A 188 0.87 -11.41 -21.88
N THR A 189 2.11 -10.90 -21.89
CA THR A 189 3.06 -11.14 -20.79
C THR A 189 2.60 -10.47 -19.48
N ILE A 190 2.04 -9.26 -19.53
CA ILE A 190 1.74 -8.46 -18.33
C ILE A 190 0.25 -8.32 -17.98
N LYS A 191 -0.68 -8.73 -18.86
CA LYS A 191 -2.14 -8.51 -18.70
C LYS A 191 -2.72 -9.06 -17.39
N ASP A 192 -2.09 -10.08 -16.82
CA ASP A 192 -2.52 -10.77 -15.59
C ASP A 192 -1.72 -10.31 -14.35
N PHE A 193 -0.78 -9.37 -14.53
CA PHE A 193 0.08 -8.84 -13.46
C PHE A 193 0.90 -9.93 -12.73
N PHE A 194 1.55 -9.63 -11.62
CA PHE A 194 2.22 -10.63 -10.77
C PHE A 194 2.11 -10.26 -9.28
N THR A 195 0.90 -10.39 -8.75
CA THR A 195 0.53 -9.96 -7.40
C THR A 195 1.29 -10.66 -6.25
N GLU A 196 1.93 -11.79 -6.53
CA GLU A 196 2.79 -12.55 -5.63
C GLU A 196 4.19 -11.93 -5.45
N ALA A 197 4.63 -11.13 -6.44
CA ALA A 197 5.85 -10.33 -6.31
C ALA A 197 5.62 -9.12 -5.42
N ASN A 198 6.69 -8.39 -5.13
CA ASN A 198 6.61 -7.11 -4.43
C ASN A 198 5.85 -6.09 -5.30
N GLY A 199 5.08 -5.21 -4.68
CA GLY A 199 4.10 -4.36 -5.39
C GLY A 199 4.69 -3.40 -6.43
N ASN A 200 6.00 -3.15 -6.38
CA ASN A 200 6.71 -2.37 -7.38
C ASN A 200 6.71 -3.04 -8.78
N TRP A 201 6.57 -4.36 -8.85
CA TRP A 201 6.41 -5.09 -10.11
C TRP A 201 5.10 -4.70 -10.79
N ASP A 202 4.00 -4.82 -10.06
CA ASP A 202 2.69 -4.44 -10.57
C ASP A 202 2.59 -2.94 -10.85
N ALA A 203 3.25 -2.08 -10.06
CA ALA A 203 3.35 -0.65 -10.35
C ALA A 203 3.91 -0.40 -11.77
N SER A 204 4.98 -1.12 -12.16
CA SER A 204 5.55 -1.02 -13.52
C SER A 204 4.60 -1.54 -14.61
N MET A 205 3.83 -2.59 -14.30
CA MET A 205 2.87 -3.14 -15.26
C MET A 205 1.66 -2.20 -15.42
N ILE A 206 1.20 -1.55 -14.34
CA ILE A 206 0.13 -0.54 -14.38
C ILE A 206 0.54 0.59 -15.32
N SER A 207 1.72 1.20 -15.13
CA SER A 207 2.18 2.31 -15.97
C SER A 207 2.30 1.90 -17.44
N THR A 208 2.85 0.72 -17.73
CA THR A 208 2.96 0.21 -19.11
C THR A 208 1.61 -0.17 -19.73
N ILE A 209 0.70 -0.81 -18.99
CA ILE A 209 -0.63 -1.18 -19.52
C ILE A 209 -1.46 0.06 -19.85
N MET A 210 -1.35 1.15 -19.07
CA MET A 210 -1.97 2.43 -19.43
C MET A 210 -1.44 2.94 -20.79
N CYS A 211 -0.12 2.90 -20.99
CA CYS A 211 0.48 3.25 -22.28
C CYS A 211 0.02 2.32 -23.42
N ILE A 212 -0.16 1.02 -23.19
CA ILE A 212 -0.68 0.10 -24.22
C ILE A 212 -2.12 0.50 -24.60
N GLY A 213 -2.97 0.74 -23.60
CA GLY A 213 -4.36 1.16 -23.83
C GLY A 213 -4.45 2.43 -24.65
N ILE A 214 -3.66 3.45 -24.30
CA ILE A 214 -3.56 4.70 -25.09
C ILE A 214 -3.06 4.40 -26.50
N PHE A 215 -1.90 3.76 -26.66
CA PHE A 215 -1.27 3.54 -27.98
C PHE A 215 -2.19 2.85 -29.00
N THR A 216 -3.00 1.91 -28.49
CA THR A 216 -3.90 1.05 -29.27
C THR A 216 -5.35 1.52 -29.30
N ASP A 217 -5.64 2.70 -28.73
CA ASP A 217 -6.99 3.25 -28.61
C ASP A 217 -7.98 2.26 -27.93
N ASN A 218 -7.50 1.52 -26.92
CA ASN A 218 -8.24 0.44 -26.26
C ASN A 218 -8.56 0.78 -24.78
N HIS A 219 -9.81 1.20 -24.54
CA HIS A 219 -10.30 1.53 -23.20
C HIS A 219 -10.31 0.34 -22.23
N ASP A 220 -10.56 -0.89 -22.69
CA ASP A 220 -10.59 -2.06 -21.80
C ASP A 220 -9.21 -2.33 -21.21
N ILE A 221 -8.16 -2.24 -22.03
CA ILE A 221 -6.78 -2.39 -21.56
C ILE A 221 -6.43 -1.27 -20.56
N PHE A 222 -6.78 -0.02 -20.88
CA PHE A 222 -6.51 1.12 -20.01
C PHE A 222 -7.25 1.02 -18.66
N ASN A 223 -8.54 0.71 -18.71
CA ASN A 223 -9.41 0.61 -17.53
C ASN A 223 -9.00 -0.56 -16.62
N ARG A 224 -8.41 -1.63 -17.14
CA ARG A 224 -7.78 -2.68 -16.32
C ARG A 224 -6.61 -2.15 -15.48
N ALA A 225 -5.82 -1.22 -16.00
CA ALA A 225 -4.75 -0.59 -15.22
C ALA A 225 -5.30 0.37 -14.16
N ILE A 226 -6.38 1.11 -14.46
CA ILE A 226 -7.11 1.90 -13.46
C ILE A 226 -7.58 0.99 -12.32
N GLU A 227 -8.28 -0.10 -12.65
CA GLU A 227 -8.78 -1.04 -11.65
C GLU A 227 -7.65 -1.56 -10.77
N ARG A 228 -6.51 -1.92 -11.37
CA ARG A 228 -5.36 -2.42 -10.62
C ARG A 228 -4.69 -1.35 -9.76
N PHE A 229 -4.63 -0.11 -10.21
CA PHE A 229 -4.09 1.01 -9.42
C PHE A 229 -4.91 1.22 -8.13
N TYR A 230 -6.23 1.28 -8.26
CA TYR A 230 -7.13 1.55 -7.13
C TYR A 230 -7.35 0.35 -6.20
N TRP A 231 -7.53 -0.84 -6.78
CA TRP A 231 -8.07 -2.03 -6.10
C TRP A 231 -7.27 -3.31 -6.39
N GLY A 232 -5.95 -3.17 -6.54
CA GLY A 232 -5.05 -4.30 -6.71
C GLY A 232 -5.18 -5.34 -5.57
N GLU A 233 -5.00 -6.60 -5.94
CA GLU A 233 -5.03 -7.74 -5.01
C GLU A 233 -3.62 -8.07 -4.53
N GLY A 234 -3.49 -8.85 -3.47
CA GLY A 234 -2.18 -9.30 -2.96
C GLY A 234 -1.30 -8.12 -2.56
N ASN A 235 -0.19 -7.91 -3.26
CA ASN A 235 0.74 -6.80 -3.05
C ASN A 235 0.51 -5.59 -3.98
N SER A 236 -0.52 -5.63 -4.82
CA SER A 236 -0.75 -4.66 -5.90
C SER A 236 -1.66 -3.51 -5.51
N GLY A 237 -1.54 -2.38 -6.20
CA GLY A 237 -2.35 -1.18 -5.97
C GLY A 237 -1.76 -0.21 -4.96
N ILE A 238 -2.17 1.05 -5.06
CA ILE A 238 -1.50 2.18 -4.40
C ILE A 238 -1.53 2.07 -2.87
N THR A 239 -2.65 1.67 -2.27
CA THR A 239 -2.82 1.56 -0.80
C THR A 239 -2.27 0.27 -0.21
N ARG A 240 -1.99 -0.73 -1.05
CA ARG A 240 -1.26 -1.95 -0.64
C ARG A 240 0.25 -1.73 -0.65
N TYR A 241 0.74 -0.95 -1.62
CA TYR A 241 2.16 -0.66 -1.75
C TYR A 241 2.63 0.47 -0.83
N LEU A 242 1.90 1.59 -0.75
CA LEU A 242 2.19 2.73 0.11
C LEU A 242 1.22 2.77 1.28
N TYR A 243 1.75 2.75 2.50
CA TYR A 243 0.97 2.82 3.73
C TYR A 243 0.57 4.27 4.05
N PRO A 244 -0.44 4.48 4.92
CA PRO A 244 -0.95 5.81 5.28
C PRO A 244 0.07 6.74 5.95
N GLY A 245 1.25 6.25 6.34
CA GLY A 245 2.36 7.07 6.84
C GLY A 245 3.42 7.44 5.78
N GLY A 246 3.25 6.99 4.54
CA GLY A 246 4.22 7.15 3.45
C GLY A 246 5.26 6.03 3.34
N GLN A 247 5.40 5.19 4.37
CA GLN A 247 6.21 3.97 4.28
C GLN A 247 5.67 3.09 3.14
N CYS A 248 6.53 2.63 2.22
CA CYS A 248 6.14 1.63 1.24
C CYS A 248 6.57 0.22 1.67
N GLN A 249 5.97 -0.79 1.05
CA GLN A 249 6.33 -2.20 1.27
C GLN A 249 7.86 -2.43 1.20
N GLU A 250 8.55 -1.87 0.20
CA GLU A 250 9.99 -2.12 -0.02
C GLU A 250 10.92 -1.40 0.97
N THR A 251 10.39 -0.59 1.90
CA THR A 251 11.19 0.25 2.82
C THR A 251 12.16 -0.55 3.66
N THR A 252 11.80 -1.78 4.07
CA THR A 252 12.66 -2.63 4.89
C THR A 252 13.74 -3.35 4.08
N ARG A 253 13.64 -3.35 2.74
CA ARG A 253 14.51 -4.10 1.83
C ARG A 253 15.70 -3.26 1.36
N ASP A 254 15.42 -2.25 0.54
CA ASP A 254 16.38 -1.27 0.03
C ASP A 254 15.71 -0.07 -0.64
N TRP A 255 16.40 1.06 -0.62
CA TRP A 255 15.90 2.35 -1.10
C TRP A 255 15.97 2.48 -2.63
N GLY A 256 16.64 1.55 -3.32
CA GLY A 256 16.57 1.41 -4.77
C GLY A 256 15.19 0.93 -5.22
N HIS A 257 14.66 -0.13 -4.59
CA HIS A 257 13.34 -0.69 -4.90
C HIS A 257 12.20 0.21 -4.41
N VAL A 258 12.38 0.91 -3.28
CA VAL A 258 11.45 1.97 -2.84
C VAL A 258 11.24 2.99 -3.94
N GLN A 259 12.33 3.57 -4.44
CA GLN A 259 12.28 4.57 -5.50
C GLN A 259 11.74 4.00 -6.82
N LEU A 260 12.05 2.74 -7.15
CA LEU A 260 11.46 2.08 -8.31
C LEU A 260 9.93 2.05 -8.24
N GLY A 261 9.36 1.52 -7.14
CA GLY A 261 7.91 1.38 -7.05
C GLY A 261 7.16 2.71 -7.01
N ILE A 262 7.61 3.68 -6.20
CA ILE A 262 6.96 5.00 -6.14
C ILE A 262 7.11 5.76 -7.46
N GLY A 263 8.21 5.58 -8.17
CA GLY A 263 8.44 6.16 -9.50
C GLY A 263 7.50 5.58 -10.56
N GLU A 264 7.23 4.27 -10.52
CA GLU A 264 6.30 3.64 -11.44
C GLU A 264 4.84 4.06 -11.17
N PHE A 265 4.43 4.21 -9.91
CA PHE A 265 3.13 4.81 -9.61
C PHE A 265 3.06 6.29 -10.01
N ALA A 266 4.16 7.05 -9.92
CA ALA A 266 4.22 8.43 -10.42
C ALA A 266 4.05 8.51 -11.94
N LYS A 267 4.64 7.58 -12.71
CA LYS A 267 4.42 7.47 -14.17
C LYS A 267 2.96 7.15 -14.48
N ALA A 268 2.34 6.23 -13.75
CA ALA A 268 0.92 5.92 -13.89
C ALA A 268 0.07 7.16 -13.62
N ALA A 269 0.34 7.91 -12.54
CA ALA A 269 -0.39 9.13 -12.22
C ALA A 269 -0.21 10.24 -13.27
N GLN A 270 1.01 10.41 -13.79
CA GLN A 270 1.28 11.36 -14.88
C GLN A 270 0.51 11.00 -16.15
N THR A 271 0.47 9.71 -16.49
CA THR A 271 -0.27 9.19 -17.66
C THR A 271 -1.78 9.38 -17.47
N ALA A 272 -2.31 9.02 -16.30
CA ALA A 272 -3.71 9.21 -15.92
C ALA A 272 -4.14 10.68 -16.04
N ASN A 273 -3.33 11.59 -15.50
CA ASN A 273 -3.63 13.02 -15.46
C ASN A 273 -3.69 13.62 -16.86
N THR A 274 -2.86 13.15 -17.79
CA THR A 274 -2.95 13.58 -19.20
C THR A 274 -4.29 13.19 -19.84
N GLN A 275 -4.91 12.10 -19.39
CA GLN A 275 -6.24 11.65 -19.83
C GLN A 275 -7.39 12.23 -18.99
N GLY A 276 -7.10 13.12 -18.04
CA GLY A 276 -8.08 13.78 -17.18
C GLY A 276 -8.43 13.04 -15.88
N LEU A 277 -7.68 12.00 -15.52
CA LEU A 277 -7.88 11.24 -14.28
C LEU A 277 -6.90 11.66 -13.19
N ASP A 278 -7.41 12.03 -12.02
CA ASP A 278 -6.60 12.48 -10.88
C ASP A 278 -6.15 11.31 -10.00
N PHE A 279 -5.05 10.68 -10.38
CA PHE A 279 -4.40 9.64 -9.55
C PHE A 279 -3.54 10.24 -8.43
N TYR A 280 -3.28 11.55 -8.46
CA TYR A 280 -2.45 12.20 -7.46
C TYR A 280 -3.21 12.32 -6.13
N SER A 281 -4.51 12.61 -6.15
CA SER A 281 -5.32 12.77 -4.93
C SER A 281 -5.75 11.47 -4.25
N VAL A 282 -5.47 10.32 -4.85
CA VAL A 282 -5.93 9.01 -4.36
C VAL A 282 -5.37 8.72 -2.97
N ALA A 283 -6.25 8.23 -2.09
CA ALA A 283 -5.94 7.79 -0.73
C ALA A 283 -5.20 8.85 0.12
N ASP A 284 -5.76 10.06 0.11
CA ASP A 284 -5.27 11.24 0.83
C ASP A 284 -3.88 11.69 0.37
N ASP A 285 -3.75 11.94 -0.94
CA ASP A 285 -2.50 12.35 -1.58
C ASP A 285 -1.37 11.32 -1.32
N ARG A 286 -1.68 10.01 -1.41
CA ARG A 286 -0.77 8.91 -1.01
C ARG A 286 0.59 8.97 -1.67
N LEU A 287 0.64 9.45 -2.93
CA LEU A 287 1.89 9.65 -3.65
C LEU A 287 2.74 10.78 -3.05
N ALA A 288 2.17 11.94 -2.71
CA ALA A 288 2.92 12.98 -2.01
C ALA A 288 3.50 12.44 -0.70
N GLN A 289 2.71 11.66 0.03
CA GLN A 289 3.15 11.08 1.29
C GLN A 289 4.31 10.11 1.14
N GLY A 290 4.26 9.22 0.13
CA GLY A 290 5.34 8.30 -0.18
C GLY A 290 6.63 9.00 -0.61
N PHE A 291 6.53 10.02 -1.46
CA PHE A 291 7.68 10.79 -1.92
C PHE A 291 8.31 11.63 -0.81
N GLU A 292 7.51 12.29 0.02
CA GLU A 292 8.01 13.06 1.18
C GLU A 292 8.66 12.14 2.22
N TYR A 293 8.04 11.00 2.55
CA TYR A 293 8.63 10.01 3.45
C TYR A 293 9.98 9.52 2.93
N THR A 294 10.04 9.17 1.64
CA THR A 294 11.25 8.64 0.99
C THR A 294 12.36 9.67 0.95
N ALA A 295 12.05 10.88 0.46
CA ALA A 295 13.03 11.95 0.35
C ALA A 295 13.55 12.36 1.73
N ARG A 296 12.68 12.47 2.73
CA ARG A 296 13.07 12.81 4.11
C ARG A 296 14.11 11.83 4.63
N PHE A 297 13.85 10.53 4.53
CA PHE A 297 14.81 9.53 4.99
C PHE A 297 16.14 9.59 4.23
N MET A 298 16.09 9.59 2.90
CA MET A 298 17.31 9.57 2.07
C MET A 298 18.16 10.84 2.24
N LEU A 299 17.56 11.94 2.70
CA LEU A 299 18.27 13.17 3.08
C LEU A 299 18.92 13.12 4.48
N GLY A 300 18.88 11.96 5.15
CA GLY A 300 19.53 11.70 6.44
C GLY A 300 18.66 11.95 7.66
N GLU A 301 17.36 12.23 7.49
CA GLU A 301 16.44 12.42 8.60
C GLU A 301 15.96 11.08 9.16
N HIS A 302 15.61 11.08 10.45
CA HIS A 302 15.03 9.90 11.10
C HIS A 302 13.59 9.67 10.65
N ILE A 303 13.23 8.39 10.44
CA ILE A 303 11.85 7.95 10.18
C ILE A 303 11.47 6.82 11.12
N ASP A 304 10.20 6.78 11.50
CA ASP A 304 9.62 5.64 12.19
C ASP A 304 9.04 4.67 11.13
N LEU A 305 9.30 3.37 11.29
CA LEU A 305 8.83 2.35 10.34
C LEU A 305 8.33 1.08 11.03
N PHE A 306 7.36 0.42 10.40
CA PHE A 306 6.98 -0.96 10.72
C PHE A 306 7.99 -1.92 10.10
N GLY A 307 8.62 -2.77 10.92
CA GLY A 307 9.56 -3.79 10.47
C GLY A 307 11.03 -3.44 10.74
N VAL A 308 11.90 -3.94 9.87
CA VAL A 308 13.37 -3.90 10.05
C VAL A 308 13.94 -2.67 9.37
N PHE A 309 14.86 -2.01 10.05
CA PHE A 309 15.59 -0.88 9.48
C PHE A 309 16.63 -1.35 8.45
N THR A 310 16.74 -0.64 7.32
CA THR A 310 17.80 -0.80 6.32
C THR A 310 18.24 0.56 5.79
N ASP A 311 19.52 0.71 5.55
CA ASP A 311 20.14 1.88 4.89
C ASP A 311 20.62 1.56 3.47
N ARG A 312 20.35 0.35 2.96
CA ARG A 312 20.83 -0.08 1.64
C ARG A 312 20.33 0.85 0.53
N ASP A 313 21.26 1.40 -0.25
CA ASP A 313 21.03 2.31 -1.38
C ASP A 313 20.34 3.65 -1.02
N ASN A 314 20.41 4.09 0.25
CA ASN A 314 19.76 5.34 0.69
C ASN A 314 20.47 6.62 0.21
N ASP A 315 21.65 6.51 -0.39
CA ASP A 315 22.45 7.61 -0.95
C ASP A 315 22.25 7.79 -2.48
N LYS A 316 21.56 6.85 -3.13
CA LYS A 316 21.40 6.80 -4.60
C LYS A 316 20.03 7.32 -5.03
N PHE A 317 19.91 8.64 -5.20
CA PHE A 317 18.69 9.27 -5.69
C PHE A 317 18.44 8.98 -7.18
N ARG A 318 17.24 8.50 -7.52
CA ARG A 318 16.76 8.28 -8.89
C ARG A 318 16.06 9.52 -9.45
N ASP A 319 16.04 9.63 -10.77
CA ASP A 319 15.42 10.76 -11.50
C ASP A 319 13.89 10.61 -11.62
N ILE A 320 13.18 10.61 -10.49
CA ILE A 320 11.73 10.34 -10.41
C ILE A 320 10.90 11.43 -9.71
N TYR A 321 11.55 12.39 -9.06
CA TYR A 321 10.90 13.30 -8.10
C TYR A 321 10.21 14.50 -8.76
N GLU A 322 10.66 14.91 -9.95
CA GLU A 322 10.24 16.17 -10.57
C GLU A 322 8.76 16.17 -10.97
N SER A 323 8.22 15.06 -11.49
CA SER A 323 6.83 15.00 -11.98
C SER A 323 5.81 15.15 -10.85
N ILE A 324 6.05 14.47 -9.73
CA ILE A 324 5.25 14.59 -8.51
C ILE A 324 5.35 16.02 -7.97
N TYR A 325 6.58 16.52 -7.79
CA TYR A 325 6.78 17.87 -7.24
C TYR A 325 6.11 18.95 -8.09
N HIS A 326 6.25 18.86 -9.42
CA HIS A 326 5.62 19.77 -10.35
C HIS A 326 4.09 19.73 -10.21
N HIS A 327 3.47 18.54 -10.17
CA HIS A 327 2.02 18.44 -10.01
C HIS A 327 1.55 19.11 -8.70
N TYR A 328 2.09 18.67 -7.56
CA TYR A 328 1.64 19.18 -6.27
C TYR A 328 1.89 20.68 -6.12
N LYS A 329 3.07 21.19 -6.51
CA LYS A 329 3.39 22.60 -6.38
C LYS A 329 2.67 23.48 -7.40
N ASN A 330 2.79 23.16 -8.68
CA ASN A 330 2.37 24.06 -9.76
C ASN A 330 0.91 23.89 -10.14
N VAL A 331 0.29 22.73 -9.87
CA VAL A 331 -1.14 22.50 -10.12
C VAL A 331 -1.94 22.68 -8.85
N ARG A 332 -1.50 22.08 -7.74
CA ARG A 332 -2.26 22.09 -6.48
C ARG A 332 -1.86 23.16 -5.47
N GLY A 333 -0.76 23.88 -5.68
CA GLY A 333 -0.26 24.85 -4.71
C GLY A 333 0.24 24.21 -3.42
N VAL A 334 0.68 22.95 -3.45
CA VAL A 334 1.18 22.20 -2.30
C VAL A 334 2.68 21.97 -2.45
N ILE A 335 3.47 22.48 -1.50
CA ILE A 335 4.91 22.30 -1.45
C ILE A 335 5.22 20.98 -0.73
N LEU A 336 6.01 20.14 -1.39
CA LEU A 336 6.63 18.94 -0.83
C LEU A 336 8.08 19.27 -0.44
N PRO A 337 8.37 19.68 0.80
CA PRO A 337 9.66 20.28 1.16
C PRO A 337 10.85 19.33 1.03
N TYR A 338 10.72 18.06 1.44
CA TYR A 338 11.82 17.10 1.35
C TYR A 338 12.06 16.67 -0.09
N THR A 339 10.99 16.47 -0.86
CA THR A 339 11.01 16.21 -2.29
C THR A 339 11.69 17.36 -3.04
N GLU A 340 11.36 18.62 -2.71
CA GLU A 340 12.03 19.80 -3.30
C GLU A 340 13.53 19.79 -3.00
N LYS A 341 13.91 19.49 -1.76
CA LYS A 341 15.31 19.44 -1.33
C LYS A 341 16.07 18.33 -2.07
N ALA A 342 15.51 17.12 -2.13
CA ALA A 342 16.07 15.99 -2.88
C ALA A 342 16.30 16.35 -4.35
N ILE A 343 15.34 17.05 -4.97
CA ILE A 343 15.48 17.48 -6.36
C ILE A 343 16.62 18.49 -6.53
N LYS A 344 16.67 19.52 -5.68
CA LYS A 344 17.68 20.59 -5.77
C LYS A 344 19.09 20.07 -5.53
N GLU A 345 19.26 19.17 -4.56
CA GLU A 345 20.57 18.72 -4.09
C GLU A 345 21.10 17.52 -4.89
N HIS A 346 20.23 16.62 -5.37
CA HIS A 346 20.68 15.33 -5.88
C HIS A 346 20.33 15.03 -7.34
N THR A 347 19.14 15.41 -7.83
CA THR A 347 18.65 14.90 -9.13
C THR A 347 18.68 15.92 -10.26
N ARG A 348 18.24 17.17 -10.06
CA ARG A 348 17.95 18.10 -11.17
C ARG A 348 19.14 18.43 -12.07
N SER A 349 20.35 18.54 -11.51
CA SER A 349 21.55 18.87 -12.28
C SER A 349 22.00 17.76 -13.24
N LYS A 350 21.66 16.50 -12.91
CA LYS A 350 22.00 15.29 -13.66
C LYS A 350 20.84 14.76 -14.50
N SER A 351 19.62 15.21 -14.20
CA SER A 351 18.40 14.79 -14.89
C SER A 351 18.45 15.03 -16.41
N SER A 352 17.78 14.16 -17.15
CA SER A 352 17.62 14.25 -18.61
C SER A 352 16.14 14.07 -18.97
N VAL A 353 15.74 12.85 -19.33
CA VAL A 353 14.36 12.48 -19.67
C VAL A 353 13.41 12.73 -18.49
N GLY A 354 13.84 12.44 -17.25
CA GLY A 354 13.00 12.62 -16.07
C GLY A 354 12.49 14.06 -15.94
N PHE A 355 13.38 15.06 -16.02
CA PHE A 355 12.98 16.47 -16.01
C PHE A 355 12.21 16.87 -17.27
N LEU A 356 12.71 16.51 -18.46
CA LEU A 356 12.12 16.92 -19.74
C LEU A 356 10.67 16.46 -19.90
N THR A 357 10.32 15.33 -19.28
CA THR A 357 8.99 14.74 -19.34
C THR A 357 8.12 15.07 -18.12
N ALA A 358 8.70 15.53 -17.00
CA ALA A 358 8.00 15.84 -15.77
C ALA A 358 7.15 17.12 -15.85
N VAL A 359 7.71 18.19 -16.43
CA VAL A 359 7.10 19.51 -16.40
C VAL A 359 6.03 19.65 -17.49
N LYS A 360 4.81 19.95 -17.05
CA LYS A 360 3.63 20.13 -17.92
C LYS A 360 3.50 21.59 -18.38
N ALA A 361 2.80 21.80 -19.48
CA ALA A 361 2.49 23.15 -19.94
C ALA A 361 1.66 23.91 -18.89
N PRO A 362 1.86 25.23 -18.69
CA PRO A 362 1.11 25.99 -17.70
C PRO A 362 -0.40 26.00 -17.97
N ILE A 363 -1.19 25.85 -16.91
CA ILE A 363 -2.65 25.96 -16.96
C ILE A 363 -3.05 27.37 -16.47
N SER A 364 -4.03 27.99 -17.12
CA SER A 364 -4.59 29.28 -16.67
C SER A 364 -5.40 29.07 -15.38
N ASN A 365 -5.11 29.84 -14.32
CA ASN A 365 -5.69 29.78 -12.96
C ASN A 365 -5.04 28.77 -11.99
N VAL A 366 -3.79 29.05 -11.58
CA VAL A 366 -3.16 28.36 -10.43
C VAL A 366 -3.57 29.06 -9.13
N SER A 367 -3.89 28.27 -8.09
CA SER A 367 -4.12 28.77 -6.73
C SER A 367 -2.94 29.62 -6.24
N THR A 368 -3.22 30.82 -5.71
CA THR A 368 -2.21 31.85 -5.44
C THR A 368 -1.57 31.78 -4.04
N GLN A 369 -1.93 30.80 -3.20
CA GLN A 369 -1.36 30.65 -1.86
C GLN A 369 -0.80 29.23 -1.67
N PRO A 370 0.53 29.05 -1.65
CA PRO A 370 1.12 27.74 -1.47
C PRO A 370 0.97 27.27 -0.02
N SER A 371 0.50 26.03 0.18
CA SER A 371 0.53 25.33 1.47
C SER A 371 1.68 24.35 1.53
N ILE A 372 2.20 24.07 2.73
CA ILE A 372 3.20 23.02 2.94
C ILE A 372 2.46 21.69 3.17
N PHE A 373 2.91 20.62 2.51
CA PHE A 373 2.40 19.29 2.79
C PHE A 373 2.89 18.82 4.17
N THR A 374 1.95 18.49 5.04
CA THR A 374 2.24 18.03 6.41
C THR A 374 2.14 16.51 6.57
N GLY A 375 1.73 15.79 5.52
CA GLY A 375 1.36 14.38 5.61
C GLY A 375 0.03 14.16 6.31
N SER A 376 -0.41 12.89 6.31
CA SER A 376 -1.54 12.43 7.13
C SER A 376 -1.03 12.00 8.51
N ASP A 377 -1.71 12.46 9.55
CA ASP A 377 -1.59 11.94 10.92
C ASP A 377 -2.68 10.92 11.25
N ASN A 378 -3.57 10.62 10.30
CA ASN A 378 -4.72 9.73 10.49
C ASN A 378 -4.34 8.26 10.29
N PHE A 379 -3.32 7.79 11.01
CA PHE A 379 -2.88 6.40 10.99
C PHE A 379 -2.17 6.02 12.28
N LEU A 380 -2.05 4.72 12.51
CA LEU A 380 -1.37 4.19 13.67
C LEU A 380 0.14 4.17 13.48
N LYS A 381 0.88 4.84 14.37
CA LYS A 381 2.34 4.98 14.26
C LYS A 381 3.09 3.76 14.81
N PRO A 382 4.17 3.29 14.16
CA PRO A 382 4.95 2.14 14.63
C PRO A 382 5.67 2.36 15.96
N THR A 383 5.74 3.61 16.44
CA THR A 383 6.34 3.97 17.74
C THR A 383 5.45 3.72 18.95
N ILE A 384 4.17 3.43 18.73
CA ILE A 384 3.17 3.27 19.80
C ILE A 384 2.32 1.99 19.68
N ILE A 385 2.45 1.24 18.58
CA ILE A 385 1.64 0.05 18.30
C ILE A 385 2.46 -1.23 18.31
N GLY A 386 1.88 -2.28 18.90
CA GLY A 386 2.45 -3.61 19.00
C GLY A 386 3.56 -3.69 20.05
N ALA A 387 4.36 -4.74 19.95
CA ALA A 387 5.55 -4.89 20.76
C ALA A 387 6.63 -3.91 20.27
N LEU A 388 7.01 -2.96 21.12
CA LEU A 388 7.94 -1.88 20.76
C LEU A 388 9.39 -2.25 21.03
N LYS A 389 10.32 -1.78 20.21
CA LYS A 389 11.77 -1.95 20.45
C LYS A 389 12.25 -0.95 21.52
N GLY A 390 13.01 -1.40 22.52
CA GLY A 390 13.62 -0.54 23.53
C GLY A 390 12.63 0.24 24.43
N LYS A 391 11.32 -0.02 24.32
CA LYS A 391 10.26 0.63 25.09
C LYS A 391 9.34 -0.45 25.66
N SER A 392 9.59 -0.86 26.90
CA SER A 392 8.61 -1.62 27.68
C SER A 392 7.96 -0.70 28.70
N LYS A 393 6.65 -0.89 28.95
CA LYS A 393 6.03 -0.30 30.14
C LYS A 393 6.78 -0.76 31.39
N GLN A 394 6.72 0.04 32.46
CA GLN A 394 7.39 -0.30 33.72
C GLN A 394 7.06 -1.74 34.14
N LEU A 395 8.10 -2.52 34.36
CA LEU A 395 7.96 -3.91 34.76
C LEU A 395 7.44 -3.97 36.20
N PRO A 396 6.50 -4.87 36.51
CA PRO A 396 5.91 -4.95 37.85
C PRO A 396 6.93 -5.47 38.87
N ALA A 397 6.91 -4.94 40.09
CA ALA A 397 7.91 -5.25 41.12
C ALA A 397 7.81 -6.69 41.67
N ASN A 398 6.61 -7.29 41.68
CA ASN A 398 6.40 -8.68 42.11
C ASN A 398 6.49 -9.61 40.89
N SER A 399 7.71 -9.98 40.52
CA SER A 399 7.99 -10.68 39.26
C SER A 399 8.93 -11.89 39.40
N ILE A 400 8.85 -12.77 38.41
CA ILE A 400 9.79 -13.85 38.13
C ILE A 400 10.35 -13.60 36.74
N HIS A 401 11.66 -13.56 36.62
CA HIS A 401 12.32 -13.28 35.35
C HIS A 401 12.82 -14.59 34.73
N LEU A 402 12.53 -14.79 33.45
CA LEU A 402 12.93 -15.96 32.68
C LEU A 402 13.79 -15.53 31.49
N LYS A 403 14.96 -16.13 31.36
CA LYS A 403 15.86 -16.02 30.21
C LYS A 403 15.45 -17.01 29.12
N PRO A 404 15.81 -16.73 27.85
CA PRO A 404 15.70 -17.71 26.77
C PRO A 404 16.29 -19.06 27.17
N GLY A 405 15.52 -20.13 26.95
CA GLY A 405 15.87 -21.52 27.32
C GLY A 405 15.28 -21.99 28.64
N GLU A 406 14.79 -21.10 29.50
CA GLU A 406 14.04 -21.48 30.70
C GLU A 406 12.57 -21.80 30.35
N SER A 407 11.97 -22.74 31.08
CA SER A 407 10.62 -23.21 30.79
C SER A 407 9.55 -22.22 31.25
N ILE A 408 8.91 -21.53 30.31
CA ILE A 408 7.76 -20.65 30.58
C ILE A 408 6.62 -21.46 31.22
N GLN A 409 6.39 -22.69 30.74
CA GLN A 409 5.30 -23.51 31.23
C GLN A 409 5.49 -23.91 32.70
N GLU A 410 6.72 -24.24 33.11
CA GLU A 410 7.04 -24.57 34.51
C GLU A 410 6.87 -23.34 35.41
N ALA A 411 7.28 -22.16 34.96
CA ALA A 411 7.10 -20.92 35.70
C ALA A 411 5.61 -20.59 35.92
N ILE A 412 4.76 -20.74 34.88
CA ILE A 412 3.30 -20.59 35.01
C ILE A 412 2.74 -21.60 36.00
N ASN A 413 3.12 -22.88 35.88
CA ASN A 413 2.60 -23.94 36.75
C ASN A 413 2.98 -23.73 38.21
N SER A 414 4.21 -23.29 38.47
CA SER A 414 4.74 -23.13 39.83
C SER A 414 4.20 -21.88 40.55
N ASN A 415 3.59 -20.95 39.81
CA ASN A 415 3.19 -19.64 40.35
C ASN A 415 1.69 -19.35 40.16
N ARG A 416 0.88 -20.37 39.94
CA ARG A 416 -0.58 -20.23 39.90
C ARG A 416 -1.09 -19.61 41.21
N ASN A 417 -2.04 -18.67 41.10
CA ASN A 417 -2.67 -17.99 42.23
C ASN A 417 -1.72 -17.19 43.14
N THR A 418 -0.48 -16.93 42.72
CA THR A 418 0.47 -16.13 43.52
C THR A 418 0.38 -14.63 43.26
N GLY A 419 -0.28 -14.23 42.17
CA GLY A 419 -0.31 -12.84 41.69
C GLY A 419 1.04 -12.31 41.18
N LYS A 420 2.06 -13.19 41.05
CA LYS A 420 3.36 -12.82 40.49
C LYS A 420 3.29 -12.68 38.98
N TRP A 421 3.98 -11.67 38.46
CA TRP A 421 4.21 -11.53 37.03
C TRP A 421 5.33 -12.45 36.57
N ILE A 422 5.16 -13.07 35.41
CA ILE A 422 6.21 -13.79 34.69
C ILE A 422 6.74 -12.85 33.63
N ILE A 423 8.03 -12.51 33.73
CA ILE A 423 8.72 -11.56 32.87
C ILE A 423 9.69 -12.35 31.99
N LEU A 424 9.43 -12.35 30.69
CA LEU A 424 10.30 -12.94 29.70
C LEU A 424 11.36 -11.91 29.31
N GLU A 425 12.62 -12.23 29.56
CA GLU A 425 13.76 -11.43 29.13
C GLU A 425 13.83 -11.38 27.60
N ALA A 426 14.57 -10.39 27.08
CA ALA A 426 14.80 -10.26 25.64
C ALA A 426 15.49 -11.53 25.08
N GLY A 427 15.05 -11.95 23.90
CA GLY A 427 15.52 -13.13 23.18
C GLY A 427 14.37 -14.05 22.75
N VAL A 428 14.75 -15.18 22.15
CA VAL A 428 13.81 -16.16 21.58
C VAL A 428 13.49 -17.25 22.61
N HIS A 429 12.24 -17.30 23.02
CA HIS A 429 11.68 -18.31 23.91
C HIS A 429 10.94 -19.36 23.07
N THR A 430 11.65 -20.44 22.74
CA THR A 430 11.12 -21.52 21.90
C THR A 430 10.18 -22.44 22.68
N LEU A 431 9.01 -22.76 22.10
CA LEU A 431 8.02 -23.68 22.68
C LEU A 431 8.04 -25.05 21.98
N ASP A 432 8.35 -26.10 22.72
CA ASP A 432 8.27 -27.49 22.23
C ASP A 432 6.84 -28.08 22.26
N ALA A 433 5.92 -27.40 22.94
CA ALA A 433 4.49 -27.69 22.98
C ALA A 433 3.72 -26.36 23.18
N PRO A 434 2.41 -26.31 22.89
CA PRO A 434 1.63 -25.09 23.11
C PRO A 434 1.72 -24.61 24.57
N LEU A 435 1.95 -23.31 24.77
CA LEU A 435 2.01 -22.69 26.08
C LEU A 435 0.58 -22.62 26.67
N LYS A 436 0.35 -23.36 27.76
CA LYS A 436 -0.92 -23.36 28.47
C LYS A 436 -0.97 -22.23 29.49
N ILE A 437 -1.95 -21.34 29.32
CA ILE A 437 -2.26 -20.24 30.23
C ILE A 437 -3.39 -20.64 31.17
N TYR A 438 -3.27 -20.31 32.46
CA TYR A 438 -4.30 -20.58 33.47
C TYR A 438 -4.82 -19.27 34.08
N SER A 439 -5.91 -19.34 34.83
CA SER A 439 -6.53 -18.18 35.44
C SER A 439 -5.55 -17.44 36.35
N GLY A 440 -5.60 -16.11 36.31
CA GLY A 440 -4.66 -15.25 37.02
C GLY A 440 -3.26 -15.17 36.41
N THR A 441 -3.01 -15.72 35.21
CA THR A 441 -1.69 -15.61 34.57
C THR A 441 -1.39 -14.17 34.15
N LEU A 442 -0.27 -13.65 34.64
CA LEU A 442 0.26 -12.33 34.32
C LEU A 442 1.60 -12.50 33.61
N LEU A 443 1.65 -12.28 32.30
CA LEU A 443 2.82 -12.49 31.45
C LEU A 443 3.23 -11.18 30.78
N ALA A 444 4.50 -10.82 30.85
CA ALA A 444 5.05 -9.66 30.14
C ALA A 444 6.41 -9.97 29.50
N GLY A 445 6.73 -9.26 28.43
CA GLY A 445 8.07 -9.22 27.84
C GLY A 445 8.76 -7.86 28.00
N LYS A 446 9.83 -7.69 27.25
CA LYS A 446 10.60 -6.44 27.14
C LYS A 446 10.41 -5.76 25.78
N GLY A 447 9.24 -5.92 25.19
CA GLY A 447 8.88 -5.39 23.88
C GLY A 447 9.22 -6.34 22.74
N ARG A 448 9.52 -5.80 21.56
CA ARG A 448 9.73 -6.57 20.31
C ARG A 448 10.83 -7.62 20.42
N GLU A 449 11.81 -7.39 21.30
CA GLU A 449 12.97 -8.26 21.48
C GLU A 449 12.65 -9.51 22.29
N THR A 450 11.52 -9.56 23.00
CA THR A 450 11.02 -10.78 23.64
C THR A 450 10.11 -11.53 22.66
N ILE A 451 10.58 -12.68 22.18
CA ILE A 451 9.90 -13.45 21.13
C ILE A 451 9.45 -14.80 21.69
N ILE A 452 8.15 -15.04 21.72
CA ILE A 452 7.58 -16.38 21.89
C ILE A 452 7.51 -17.05 20.53
N PHE A 453 8.16 -18.20 20.40
CA PHE A 453 8.31 -18.90 19.12
C PHE A 453 7.88 -20.36 19.27
N PRO A 454 6.73 -20.81 18.74
CA PRO A 454 6.45 -22.23 18.62
C PRO A 454 7.51 -22.89 17.73
N SER A 455 8.11 -24.00 18.18
CA SER A 455 9.06 -24.72 17.34
C SER A 455 8.40 -25.19 16.02
N PRO A 456 9.15 -25.57 14.98
CA PRO A 456 8.56 -26.06 13.74
C PRO A 456 7.64 -27.29 13.90
N ARG A 457 7.74 -28.01 15.03
CA ARG A 457 6.87 -29.16 15.36
C ARG A 457 5.63 -28.77 16.17
N THR A 458 5.57 -27.55 16.66
CA THR A 458 4.46 -27.02 17.46
C THR A 458 3.54 -26.21 16.56
N GLU A 459 2.28 -26.63 16.42
CA GLU A 459 1.31 -25.91 15.58
C GLU A 459 0.79 -24.64 16.25
N THR A 460 0.29 -24.73 17.49
CA THR A 460 -0.31 -23.59 18.20
C THR A 460 0.64 -23.00 19.24
N ALA A 461 0.80 -21.68 19.27
CA ALA A 461 1.70 -21.02 20.21
C ALA A 461 1.14 -21.00 21.64
N ILE A 462 -0.06 -20.45 21.84
CA ILE A 462 -0.64 -20.23 23.18
C ILE A 462 -2.09 -20.74 23.22
N ILE A 463 -2.43 -21.49 24.27
CA ILE A 463 -3.78 -22.03 24.51
C ILE A 463 -4.23 -21.83 25.96
N ASN A 464 -5.54 -21.88 26.22
CA ASN A 464 -6.04 -22.01 27.58
C ASN A 464 -5.76 -23.42 28.15
N GLY A 465 -5.22 -23.48 29.36
CA GLY A 465 -4.90 -24.72 30.07
C GLY A 465 -6.08 -25.34 30.82
N GLU A 466 -7.18 -24.59 30.94
CA GLU A 466 -8.43 -24.96 31.59
C GLU A 466 -9.60 -24.38 30.80
N ASP A 467 -10.78 -25.01 30.89
CA ASP A 467 -11.94 -24.63 30.08
C ASP A 467 -12.55 -23.30 30.50
N ILE A 468 -12.53 -23.00 31.81
CA ILE A 468 -12.91 -21.69 32.36
C ILE A 468 -11.62 -20.97 32.71
N LEU A 469 -11.35 -19.87 32.01
CA LEU A 469 -10.14 -19.07 32.15
C LEU A 469 -10.52 -17.65 32.55
N SER A 470 -10.00 -17.12 33.65
CA SER A 470 -10.24 -15.72 34.04
C SER A 470 -8.98 -14.94 34.38
N ASP A 471 -9.06 -13.62 34.22
CA ASP A 471 -8.10 -12.66 34.77
C ASP A 471 -6.67 -12.87 34.26
N VAL A 472 -6.54 -12.90 32.93
CA VAL A 472 -5.26 -13.10 32.23
C VAL A 472 -4.79 -11.78 31.64
N THR A 473 -3.51 -11.46 31.81
CA THR A 473 -2.86 -10.34 31.09
C THR A 473 -1.61 -10.82 30.38
N ILE A 474 -1.49 -10.51 29.09
CA ILE A 474 -0.29 -10.74 28.28
C ILE A 474 0.12 -9.41 27.64
N ARG A 475 1.36 -8.98 27.86
CA ARG A 475 1.83 -7.70 27.31
C ARG A 475 3.28 -7.62 26.86
N ASP A 476 3.57 -6.61 26.02
CA ASP A 476 4.92 -6.17 25.64
C ASP A 476 5.81 -7.31 25.08
N LEU A 477 5.30 -8.13 24.15
CA LEU A 477 6.04 -9.23 23.53
C LEU A 477 5.58 -9.53 22.10
N LEU A 478 6.46 -10.16 21.33
CA LEU A 478 6.19 -10.68 19.98
C LEU A 478 5.86 -12.18 20.05
N VAL A 479 4.80 -12.60 19.37
CA VAL A 479 4.50 -14.01 19.08
C VAL A 479 4.74 -14.25 17.59
N GLU A 480 5.73 -15.08 17.26
CA GLU A 480 6.24 -15.26 15.90
C GLU A 480 5.80 -16.60 15.28
N GLY A 481 4.95 -16.52 14.26
CA GLY A 481 4.38 -17.68 13.57
C GLY A 481 5.20 -18.21 12.39
N ALA A 482 6.28 -17.55 11.98
CA ALA A 482 7.18 -18.05 10.93
C ALA A 482 7.79 -19.41 11.31
N ILE A 483 8.38 -20.10 10.34
CA ILE A 483 9.09 -21.38 10.58
C ILE A 483 10.52 -21.17 11.10
N LYS A 484 11.03 -19.94 11.02
CA LYS A 484 12.33 -19.51 11.54
C LYS A 484 12.18 -18.10 12.09
N VAL A 485 12.86 -17.81 13.19
CA VAL A 485 12.97 -16.44 13.72
C VAL A 485 14.13 -15.75 13.02
N ILE A 486 13.88 -15.27 11.80
CA ILE A 486 14.85 -14.50 11.03
C ILE A 486 14.26 -13.11 10.84
N GLU A 487 15.01 -12.10 11.23
CA GLU A 487 14.69 -10.73 10.89
C GLU A 487 14.93 -10.55 9.38
N ASN A 488 13.87 -10.42 8.59
CA ASN A 488 13.93 -10.37 7.13
C ASN A 488 13.73 -8.94 6.62
N ALA A 489 14.63 -8.50 5.74
CA ALA A 489 14.56 -7.20 5.08
C ALA A 489 13.50 -7.18 3.96
N ASP A 490 13.24 -8.31 3.29
CA ASP A 490 12.20 -8.39 2.27
C ASP A 490 10.86 -8.80 2.90
N PRO A 491 9.85 -7.91 2.91
CA PRO A 491 8.57 -8.16 3.58
C PRO A 491 7.76 -9.29 2.95
N ASN A 492 8.11 -9.74 1.72
CA ASN A 492 7.40 -10.80 1.02
C ASN A 492 8.12 -12.15 1.02
N HIS A 493 9.39 -12.19 1.47
CA HIS A 493 10.24 -13.38 1.33
C HIS A 493 9.60 -14.63 1.93
N ASP A 494 9.20 -14.55 3.20
CA ASP A 494 8.59 -15.69 3.90
C ASP A 494 7.09 -15.80 3.62
N ARG A 495 6.41 -14.69 3.29
CA ARG A 495 4.97 -14.65 3.02
C ARG A 495 4.58 -15.59 1.88
N ARG A 496 5.35 -15.65 0.79
CA ARG A 496 5.07 -16.55 -0.34
C ARG A 496 4.98 -18.01 0.09
N SER A 497 5.87 -18.45 0.98
CA SER A 497 5.89 -19.83 1.50
C SER A 497 4.74 -20.13 2.46
N ARG A 498 4.22 -19.10 3.14
CA ARG A 498 3.15 -19.21 4.14
C ARG A 498 1.74 -19.05 3.58
N SER A 499 1.61 -18.51 2.38
CA SER A 499 0.31 -18.08 1.82
C SER A 499 -0.58 -19.24 1.33
N TYR A 500 0.02 -20.35 0.89
CA TYR A 500 -0.69 -21.43 0.18
C TYR A 500 -1.03 -22.63 1.05
N MET A 501 -1.91 -23.50 0.52
CA MET A 501 -2.48 -24.64 1.24
C MET A 501 -1.48 -25.63 1.85
N ASN A 502 -0.28 -25.73 1.28
CA ASN A 502 0.77 -26.67 1.71
C ASN A 502 1.70 -26.09 2.78
N ALA A 503 1.50 -24.83 3.19
CA ALA A 503 2.27 -24.25 4.28
C ALA A 503 1.98 -24.98 5.61
N PRO A 504 2.96 -25.07 6.53
CA PRO A 504 2.72 -25.64 7.85
C PRO A 504 1.57 -24.94 8.57
N SER A 505 0.66 -25.72 9.16
CA SER A 505 -0.43 -25.19 9.98
C SER A 505 0.11 -24.63 11.28
N ARG A 506 -0.04 -23.31 11.48
CA ARG A 506 0.49 -22.61 12.65
C ARG A 506 -0.52 -21.59 13.15
N GLU A 507 -0.89 -21.68 14.42
CA GLU A 507 -1.85 -20.81 15.12
C GLU A 507 -1.17 -20.00 16.22
N GLY A 508 -1.60 -18.75 16.41
CA GLY A 508 -1.03 -17.89 17.45
C GLY A 508 -1.68 -18.14 18.81
N ILE A 509 -2.49 -17.20 19.28
CA ILE A 509 -3.13 -17.24 20.60
C ILE A 509 -4.58 -17.73 20.45
N ILE A 510 -4.88 -18.90 20.99
CA ILE A 510 -6.17 -19.57 20.81
C ILE A 510 -6.81 -19.86 22.18
N LEU A 511 -7.82 -19.06 22.55
CA LEU A 511 -8.54 -19.20 23.82
C LEU A 511 -9.99 -19.58 23.54
N LYS A 512 -10.43 -20.76 23.99
CA LYS A 512 -11.77 -21.28 23.69
C LYS A 512 -12.35 -21.99 24.90
N SER A 513 -13.62 -21.76 25.15
CA SER A 513 -14.38 -22.48 26.19
C SER A 513 -15.58 -23.21 25.62
N LYS A 514 -15.92 -24.35 26.22
CA LYS A 514 -17.20 -25.03 26.00
C LYS A 514 -18.33 -24.33 26.76
N GLU A 515 -18.01 -23.68 27.86
CA GLU A 515 -18.96 -22.94 28.68
C GLU A 515 -19.22 -21.55 28.11
N LYS A 516 -20.48 -21.13 28.21
CA LYS A 516 -20.87 -19.76 27.85
C LYS A 516 -20.09 -18.78 28.72
N ASP A 517 -19.46 -17.79 28.09
CA ASP A 517 -18.62 -16.79 28.75
C ASP A 517 -17.48 -17.41 29.59
N GLY A 518 -16.97 -18.60 29.23
CA GLY A 518 -15.93 -19.29 29.99
C GLY A 518 -14.54 -18.63 29.92
N ILE A 519 -14.24 -17.83 28.89
CA ILE A 519 -13.03 -17.01 28.81
C ILE A 519 -13.34 -15.59 29.31
N GLN A 520 -12.78 -15.15 30.45
CA GLN A 520 -13.19 -13.94 31.15
C GLN A 520 -12.03 -12.99 31.44
N ASN A 521 -12.25 -11.68 31.35
CA ASN A 521 -11.31 -10.65 31.82
C ASN A 521 -9.89 -10.83 31.24
N VAL A 522 -9.79 -11.04 29.92
CA VAL A 522 -8.50 -11.20 29.23
C VAL A 522 -8.03 -9.84 28.71
N VAL A 523 -6.79 -9.48 29.01
CA VAL A 523 -6.12 -8.27 28.52
C VAL A 523 -4.92 -8.65 27.65
N LEU A 524 -4.96 -8.21 26.39
CA LEU A 524 -3.82 -8.23 25.48
C LEU A 524 -3.39 -6.79 25.24
N GLU A 525 -2.13 -6.47 25.53
CA GLU A 525 -1.64 -5.10 25.50
C GLU A 525 -0.24 -5.00 24.91
N ASN A 526 0.01 -4.10 23.95
CA ASN A 526 1.35 -3.91 23.36
C ASN A 526 1.99 -5.21 22.84
N ILE A 527 1.18 -6.14 22.31
CA ILE A 527 1.71 -7.38 21.74
C ILE A 527 1.67 -7.32 20.22
N THR A 528 2.67 -7.94 19.59
CA THR A 528 2.65 -8.22 18.15
C THR A 528 2.41 -9.72 17.95
N VAL A 529 1.47 -10.08 17.10
CA VAL A 529 1.21 -11.46 16.69
C VAL A 529 1.25 -11.50 15.17
N GLN A 530 2.23 -12.19 14.62
CA GLN A 530 2.48 -12.15 13.18
C GLN A 530 2.85 -13.50 12.60
N ASN A 531 2.75 -13.58 11.28
CA ASN A 531 3.21 -14.67 10.46
C ASN A 531 2.52 -16.04 10.69
N PHE A 532 1.35 -16.07 11.32
CA PHE A 532 0.60 -17.33 11.49
C PHE A 532 -0.15 -17.70 10.20
N THR A 533 -0.07 -18.96 9.79
CA THR A 533 -0.80 -19.45 8.61
C THR A 533 -2.29 -19.65 8.90
N LYS A 534 -2.64 -19.91 10.16
CA LYS A 534 -4.01 -19.93 10.66
C LYS A 534 -4.32 -18.60 11.39
N ASN A 535 -5.28 -18.61 12.31
CA ASN A 535 -5.64 -17.40 13.06
C ASN A 535 -4.45 -16.88 13.86
N GLY A 536 -4.21 -15.57 13.80
CA GLY A 536 -3.25 -14.89 14.68
C GLY A 536 -3.75 -14.95 16.12
N VAL A 537 -4.94 -14.43 16.37
CA VAL A 537 -5.63 -14.54 17.66
C VAL A 537 -7.07 -15.02 17.45
N ALA A 538 -7.49 -16.02 18.22
CA ALA A 538 -8.88 -16.49 18.25
C ALA A 538 -9.39 -16.62 19.68
N ILE A 539 -10.52 -15.95 19.98
CA ILE A 539 -11.19 -16.05 21.28
C ILE A 539 -12.64 -16.48 21.05
N VAL A 540 -13.05 -17.57 21.71
CA VAL A 540 -14.38 -18.18 21.55
C VAL A 540 -15.04 -18.45 22.90
N SER A 541 -16.32 -18.05 23.04
CA SER A 541 -17.13 -18.21 24.26
C SER A 541 -16.54 -17.47 25.47
N GLY A 542 -16.60 -16.15 25.44
CA GLY A 542 -15.94 -15.31 26.45
C GLY A 542 -16.61 -13.98 26.73
N LYS A 543 -16.16 -13.29 27.78
CA LYS A 543 -16.61 -11.94 28.12
C LYS A 543 -15.51 -11.05 28.68
N ASN A 544 -15.70 -9.74 28.53
CA ASN A 544 -14.80 -8.70 29.03
C ASN A 544 -13.37 -8.87 28.50
N ILE A 545 -13.23 -8.79 27.18
CA ILE A 545 -11.93 -8.91 26.49
C ILE A 545 -11.42 -7.51 26.15
N ARG A 546 -10.17 -7.20 26.48
CA ARG A 546 -9.51 -5.94 26.11
C ARG A 546 -8.29 -6.20 25.23
N ILE A 547 -8.25 -5.56 24.07
CA ILE A 547 -7.13 -5.56 23.13
C ILE A 547 -6.71 -4.09 22.95
N HIS A 548 -5.50 -3.75 23.39
CA HIS A 548 -5.04 -2.37 23.43
C HIS A 548 -3.63 -2.24 22.86
N GLN A 549 -3.42 -1.34 21.90
CA GLN A 549 -2.09 -1.09 21.32
C GLN A 549 -1.43 -2.35 20.74
N CYS A 550 -2.21 -3.27 20.19
CA CYS A 550 -1.71 -4.51 19.60
C CYS A 550 -1.48 -4.40 18.08
N ASP A 551 -0.58 -5.22 17.56
CA ASP A 551 -0.39 -5.41 16.11
C ASP A 551 -0.59 -6.89 15.75
N PHE A 552 -1.76 -7.24 15.23
CA PHE A 552 -2.05 -8.57 14.73
C PHE A 552 -2.04 -8.53 13.20
N SER A 553 -0.87 -8.67 12.59
CA SER A 553 -0.72 -8.50 11.14
C SER A 553 -0.02 -9.69 10.48
N ASP A 554 -0.29 -9.90 9.19
CA ASP A 554 0.30 -10.98 8.38
C ASP A 554 -0.08 -12.40 8.85
N ASN A 555 -1.33 -12.56 9.33
CA ASN A 555 -1.90 -13.85 9.74
C ASN A 555 -3.10 -14.26 8.89
N GLY A 556 -3.44 -15.54 8.86
CA GLY A 556 -4.64 -16.03 8.15
C GLY A 556 -4.43 -16.26 6.66
N ALA A 557 -3.64 -17.30 6.35
CA ALA A 557 -3.37 -17.78 5.01
C ALA A 557 -4.44 -18.77 4.50
N SER A 558 -4.21 -19.36 3.32
CA SER A 558 -5.11 -20.34 2.69
C SER A 558 -4.77 -21.81 3.04
N VAL A 559 -4.19 -22.07 4.21
CA VAL A 559 -3.99 -23.45 4.71
C VAL A 559 -5.32 -24.17 4.91
N VAL A 560 -5.31 -25.51 4.89
CA VAL A 560 -6.51 -26.35 5.06
C VAL A 560 -7.35 -25.87 6.27
N PRO A 561 -8.66 -25.59 6.10
CA PRO A 561 -9.52 -26.01 4.98
C PRO A 561 -9.50 -25.11 3.73
N GLY A 562 -8.81 -23.98 3.74
CA GLY A 562 -8.71 -23.07 2.61
C GLY A 562 -8.89 -21.60 3.00
N ALA A 563 -8.95 -20.74 1.97
CA ALA A 563 -9.14 -19.30 2.13
C ALA A 563 -10.43 -18.94 2.90
N GLY A 564 -10.40 -17.81 3.59
CA GLY A 564 -11.54 -17.23 4.30
C GLY A 564 -11.85 -17.81 5.68
N PHE A 565 -11.10 -18.82 6.14
CA PHE A 565 -11.34 -19.45 7.45
C PHE A 565 -10.46 -18.89 8.58
N HIS A 566 -9.36 -18.23 8.24
CA HIS A 566 -8.37 -17.75 9.19
C HIS A 566 -8.16 -16.25 9.04
N HIS A 567 -7.90 -15.56 10.16
CA HIS A 567 -7.92 -14.10 10.24
C HIS A 567 -6.79 -13.58 11.13
N ASN A 568 -6.56 -12.27 11.09
CA ASN A 568 -5.73 -11.59 12.08
C ASN A 568 -6.35 -11.71 13.49
N LEU A 569 -7.63 -11.37 13.62
CA LEU A 569 -8.41 -11.56 14.84
C LEU A 569 -9.75 -12.27 14.56
N HIS A 570 -10.02 -13.35 15.29
CA HIS A 570 -11.30 -14.07 15.26
C HIS A 570 -11.98 -14.02 16.64
N LEU A 571 -13.17 -13.41 16.69
CA LEU A 571 -14.04 -13.34 17.86
C LEU A 571 -15.35 -14.07 17.57
N SER A 572 -15.71 -15.02 18.43
CA SER A 572 -16.95 -15.77 18.30
C SER A 572 -17.61 -15.99 19.66
N TYR A 573 -18.92 -15.71 19.80
CA TYR A 573 -19.63 -15.80 21.08
C TYR A 573 -18.97 -14.97 22.20
N ILE A 574 -18.67 -13.70 21.93
CA ILE A 574 -18.06 -12.79 22.88
C ILE A 574 -19.06 -11.75 23.40
N THR A 575 -19.11 -11.55 24.71
CA THR A 575 -19.87 -10.48 25.37
C THR A 575 -18.92 -9.41 25.92
N ASN A 576 -19.02 -8.17 25.47
CA ASN A 576 -18.12 -7.07 25.86
C ASN A 576 -16.67 -7.30 25.41
N CYS A 577 -16.31 -6.74 24.25
CA CYS A 577 -14.93 -6.66 23.80
C CYS A 577 -14.58 -5.23 23.41
N GLU A 578 -13.46 -4.74 23.92
CA GLU A 578 -12.92 -3.42 23.60
C GLU A 578 -11.57 -3.56 22.90
N ILE A 579 -11.53 -3.11 21.65
CA ILE A 579 -10.36 -3.06 20.79
C ILE A 579 -10.02 -1.59 20.58
N THR A 580 -8.83 -1.17 21.01
CA THR A 580 -8.42 0.24 20.99
C THR A 580 -7.01 0.40 20.44
N SER A 581 -6.82 1.38 19.57
CA SER A 581 -5.47 1.76 19.07
C SER A 581 -4.70 0.54 18.54
N SER A 582 -5.33 -0.33 17.75
CA SER A 582 -4.75 -1.63 17.37
C SER A 582 -4.82 -1.87 15.87
N ARG A 583 -3.88 -2.65 15.35
CA ARG A 583 -3.67 -2.89 13.92
C ARG A 583 -3.95 -4.35 13.56
N PHE A 584 -4.64 -4.56 12.44
CA PHE A 584 -5.15 -5.85 11.98
C PHE A 584 -4.94 -6.02 10.48
N ASP A 585 -3.70 -5.93 10.03
CA ASP A 585 -3.40 -5.71 8.63
C ASP A 585 -2.90 -6.94 7.90
N THR A 586 -3.09 -6.94 6.59
CA THR A 586 -2.45 -7.89 5.68
C THR A 586 -2.79 -9.35 6.02
N SER A 587 -4.04 -9.66 6.36
CA SER A 587 -4.46 -11.06 6.39
C SER A 587 -4.51 -11.63 4.98
N PRO A 588 -3.62 -12.56 4.55
CA PRO A 588 -3.47 -12.87 3.12
C PRO A 588 -4.73 -13.41 2.45
N TYR A 589 -5.54 -14.19 3.18
CA TYR A 589 -6.78 -14.79 2.69
C TYR A 589 -7.96 -14.62 3.67
N GLY A 590 -7.85 -13.69 4.60
CA GLY A 590 -8.80 -13.51 5.70
C GLY A 590 -9.26 -12.07 5.90
N ASN A 591 -10.04 -11.87 6.96
CA ASN A 591 -10.41 -10.55 7.45
C ASN A 591 -9.32 -10.03 8.40
N GLY A 592 -9.26 -8.70 8.55
CA GLY A 592 -8.52 -8.09 9.67
C GLY A 592 -9.17 -8.50 11.01
N ILE A 593 -10.47 -8.28 11.13
CA ILE A 593 -11.26 -8.71 12.28
C ILE A 593 -12.50 -9.47 11.80
N ASN A 594 -12.71 -10.68 12.31
CA ASN A 594 -13.98 -11.39 12.16
C ASN A 594 -14.72 -11.47 13.49
N VAL A 595 -15.96 -11.00 13.50
CA VAL A 595 -16.87 -10.99 14.65
C VAL A 595 -18.12 -11.78 14.29
N THR A 596 -18.39 -12.87 15.02
CA THR A 596 -19.60 -13.68 14.81
C THR A 596 -20.30 -13.97 16.14
N PHE A 597 -21.63 -13.86 16.22
CA PHE A 597 -22.40 -14.13 17.45
C PHE A 597 -21.96 -13.34 18.68
N CYS A 598 -21.47 -12.11 18.49
CA CYS A 598 -20.96 -11.28 19.59
C CYS A 598 -21.95 -10.20 20.01
N VAL A 599 -21.78 -9.70 21.24
CA VAL A 599 -22.56 -8.60 21.82
C VAL A 599 -21.59 -7.57 22.41
N ASN A 600 -21.81 -6.29 22.10
CA ASN A 600 -21.04 -5.17 22.65
C ASN A 600 -19.54 -5.26 22.31
N VAL A 601 -19.22 -5.31 21.01
CA VAL A 601 -17.84 -5.26 20.51
C VAL A 601 -17.55 -3.86 19.97
N LYS A 602 -16.46 -3.24 20.44
CA LYS A 602 -16.04 -1.90 20.05
C LYS A 602 -14.65 -1.95 19.43
N ALA A 603 -14.51 -1.50 18.19
CA ALA A 603 -13.23 -1.22 17.53
C ALA A 603 -13.06 0.29 17.40
N ILE A 604 -12.10 0.84 18.13
CA ILE A 604 -11.90 2.29 18.26
C ILE A 604 -10.46 2.63 17.90
N HIS A 605 -10.27 3.58 16.99
CA HIS A 605 -8.93 4.00 16.56
C HIS A 605 -8.08 2.83 16.06
N SER A 606 -8.68 1.94 15.27
CA SER A 606 -8.01 0.75 14.75
C SER A 606 -7.67 0.87 13.27
N GLU A 607 -6.62 0.18 12.84
CA GLU A 607 -6.28 0.02 11.41
C GLU A 607 -6.59 -1.42 10.98
N MET A 608 -7.37 -1.56 9.91
CA MET A 608 -7.87 -2.83 9.38
C MET A 608 -7.68 -2.82 7.85
N ALA A 609 -6.43 -2.88 7.43
CA ALA A 609 -6.04 -2.57 6.06
C ALA A 609 -5.36 -3.73 5.33
N ARG A 610 -5.51 -3.74 3.99
CA ARG A 610 -4.81 -4.64 3.06
C ARG A 610 -5.12 -6.12 3.27
N ASN A 611 -6.26 -6.44 3.87
CA ASN A 611 -6.70 -7.82 4.08
C ASN A 611 -7.19 -8.44 2.77
N GLY A 612 -7.13 -9.77 2.66
CA GLY A 612 -7.58 -10.54 1.50
C GLY A 612 -9.11 -10.53 1.36
N LEU A 613 -9.83 -10.45 2.48
CA LEU A 613 -11.28 -10.26 2.54
C LEU A 613 -11.60 -8.84 3.00
N SER A 614 -12.39 -8.67 4.06
CA SER A 614 -12.81 -7.38 4.57
C SER A 614 -11.91 -6.86 5.70
N GLY A 615 -11.88 -5.55 5.92
CA GLY A 615 -11.17 -4.97 7.07
C GLY A 615 -11.75 -5.50 8.39
N ILE A 616 -13.05 -5.33 8.56
CA ILE A 616 -13.83 -5.98 9.61
C ILE A 616 -15.12 -6.57 9.05
N ARG A 617 -15.41 -7.82 9.44
CA ARG A 617 -16.65 -8.53 9.15
C ARG A 617 -17.40 -8.82 10.44
N CYS A 618 -18.67 -8.45 10.49
CA CYS A 618 -19.57 -8.71 11.60
C CYS A 618 -20.81 -9.47 11.13
N ALA A 619 -21.07 -10.65 11.70
CA ALA A 619 -22.24 -11.46 11.40
C ALA A 619 -22.98 -11.89 12.67
N GLU A 620 -24.30 -11.98 12.62
CA GLU A 620 -25.13 -12.51 13.70
C GLU A 620 -24.89 -11.83 15.08
N SER A 621 -24.54 -10.53 15.07
CA SER A 621 -24.03 -9.83 16.25
C SER A 621 -24.84 -8.58 16.60
N SER A 622 -24.71 -8.08 17.82
CA SER A 622 -25.42 -6.86 18.26
C SER A 622 -24.54 -5.90 19.05
N GLN A 623 -24.93 -4.62 19.07
CA GLN A 623 -24.20 -3.56 19.80
C GLN A 623 -22.74 -3.44 19.32
N ILE A 624 -22.54 -3.39 18.00
CA ILE A 624 -21.20 -3.27 17.42
C ILE A 624 -20.90 -1.80 17.16
N ALA A 625 -19.73 -1.33 17.60
CA ALA A 625 -19.26 0.02 17.33
C ALA A 625 -17.90 0.00 16.62
N ILE A 626 -17.80 0.67 15.48
CA ILE A 626 -16.55 0.87 14.73
C ILE A 626 -16.37 2.38 14.58
N ILE A 627 -15.37 2.93 15.29
CA ILE A 627 -15.25 4.38 15.49
C ILE A 627 -13.82 4.83 15.23
N ASN A 628 -13.66 5.98 14.53
CA ASN A 628 -12.38 6.65 14.34
C ASN A 628 -11.28 5.73 13.76
N SER A 629 -11.67 4.77 12.92
CA SER A 629 -10.81 3.69 12.43
C SER A 629 -10.54 3.83 10.93
N LEU A 630 -9.45 3.21 10.47
CA LEU A 630 -9.06 3.14 9.07
C LEU A 630 -9.33 1.73 8.53
N ALA A 631 -10.11 1.62 7.46
CA ALA A 631 -10.32 0.38 6.72
C ALA A 631 -10.01 0.61 5.24
N GLU A 632 -8.83 0.17 4.81
CA GLU A 632 -8.26 0.56 3.51
C GLU A 632 -7.71 -0.62 2.71
N GLY A 633 -7.92 -0.61 1.39
CA GLY A 633 -7.20 -1.51 0.49
C GLY A 633 -7.56 -2.98 0.66
N ASN A 634 -8.73 -3.29 1.25
CA ASN A 634 -9.16 -4.66 1.49
C ASN A 634 -9.71 -5.31 0.20
N GLY A 635 -9.53 -6.63 0.07
CA GLY A 635 -9.91 -7.41 -1.12
C GLY A 635 -11.42 -7.57 -1.31
N GLU A 636 -12.19 -7.26 -0.28
CA GLU A 636 -13.65 -7.12 -0.33
C GLU A 636 -14.06 -5.75 0.19
N ASN A 637 -14.67 -5.67 1.37
CA ASN A 637 -15.23 -4.44 1.92
C ASN A 637 -14.29 -3.83 2.97
N GLY A 638 -14.41 -2.54 3.23
CA GLY A 638 -13.77 -1.96 4.41
C GLY A 638 -14.43 -2.47 5.70
N ILE A 639 -15.73 -2.20 5.82
CA ILE A 639 -16.57 -2.63 6.94
C ILE A 639 -17.76 -3.42 6.38
N PHE A 640 -17.90 -4.68 6.78
CA PHE A 640 -18.98 -5.56 6.33
C PHE A 640 -19.86 -6.02 7.49
N ILE A 641 -21.15 -5.66 7.43
CA ILE A 641 -22.18 -6.16 8.33
C ILE A 641 -23.03 -7.17 7.55
N GLU A 642 -22.75 -8.44 7.78
CA GLU A 642 -23.34 -9.56 7.09
C GLU A 642 -24.54 -10.13 7.86
N LYS A 643 -25.52 -10.61 7.09
CA LYS A 643 -26.59 -11.48 7.58
C LYS A 643 -26.40 -12.86 6.98
N GLN A 644 -26.32 -13.88 7.84
CA GLN A 644 -26.34 -15.28 7.41
C GLN A 644 -27.70 -15.92 7.73
N MET A 645 -28.13 -15.79 8.98
CA MET A 645 -29.42 -16.21 9.48
C MET A 645 -30.22 -14.99 9.97
N ASN A 646 -29.65 -14.22 10.91
CA ASN A 646 -30.28 -13.04 11.50
C ASN A 646 -29.49 -11.78 11.18
N ASN A 647 -30.23 -10.68 11.10
CA ASN A 647 -29.64 -9.36 10.92
C ASN A 647 -28.86 -8.96 12.18
N CYS A 648 -27.71 -8.31 11.98
CA CYS A 648 -27.03 -7.58 13.05
C CYS A 648 -27.89 -6.39 13.54
N LYS A 649 -27.80 -6.05 14.83
CA LYS A 649 -28.61 -5.00 15.49
C LYS A 649 -27.74 -4.00 16.26
N ASP A 650 -28.24 -2.77 16.44
CA ASP A 650 -27.57 -1.73 17.23
C ASP A 650 -26.13 -1.44 16.76
N ILE A 651 -25.97 -1.22 15.45
CA ILE A 651 -24.67 -1.02 14.81
C ILE A 651 -24.33 0.47 14.73
N THR A 652 -23.12 0.84 15.15
CA THR A 652 -22.59 2.21 15.11
C THR A 652 -21.31 2.24 14.29
N ILE A 653 -21.27 3.04 13.23
CA ILE A 653 -20.10 3.20 12.34
C ILE A 653 -19.86 4.70 12.16
N HIS A 654 -18.97 5.31 12.95
CA HIS A 654 -18.77 6.76 12.97
C HIS A 654 -17.31 7.17 12.78
N HIS A 655 -17.06 8.29 12.08
CA HIS A 655 -15.73 8.90 11.96
C HIS A 655 -14.65 8.00 11.35
N ASN A 656 -15.01 6.99 10.57
CA ASN A 656 -14.03 6.10 9.93
C ASN A 656 -13.58 6.63 8.59
N THR A 657 -12.33 6.38 8.22
CA THR A 657 -11.85 6.49 6.84
C THR A 657 -11.90 5.11 6.20
N VAL A 658 -12.66 4.98 5.11
CA VAL A 658 -12.90 3.71 4.45
C VAL A 658 -12.69 3.85 2.95
N GLN A 659 -11.55 3.39 2.44
CA GLN A 659 -11.14 3.74 1.08
C GLN A 659 -10.41 2.64 0.32
N ASN A 660 -10.46 2.71 -1.01
CA ASN A 660 -9.73 1.79 -1.90
C ASN A 660 -10.04 0.30 -1.66
N ASN A 661 -11.23 -0.03 -1.14
CA ASN A 661 -11.66 -1.42 -0.99
C ASN A 661 -12.26 -1.92 -2.32
N ARG A 662 -12.01 -3.19 -2.67
CA ARG A 662 -12.38 -3.79 -3.97
C ARG A 662 -13.87 -4.08 -4.11
N CYS A 663 -14.64 -3.95 -3.03
CA CYS A 663 -16.10 -3.91 -3.03
C CYS A 663 -16.59 -2.60 -2.39
N TYR A 664 -17.41 -2.65 -1.34
CA TYR A 664 -17.95 -1.47 -0.69
C TYR A 664 -16.97 -0.89 0.32
N GLY A 665 -17.03 0.42 0.54
CA GLY A 665 -16.44 0.98 1.75
C GLY A 665 -17.12 0.38 2.97
N ILE A 666 -18.42 0.65 3.11
CA ILE A 666 -19.26 0.14 4.20
C ILE A 666 -20.44 -0.60 3.59
N ASP A 667 -20.49 -1.93 3.73
CA ASP A 667 -21.70 -2.70 3.41
C ASP A 667 -22.45 -3.05 4.71
N ALA A 668 -23.48 -2.26 5.02
CA ALA A 668 -24.32 -2.45 6.19
C ALA A 668 -25.81 -2.63 5.87
N ARG A 669 -26.14 -3.01 4.62
CA ARG A 669 -27.53 -3.06 4.12
C ARG A 669 -28.41 -4.06 4.86
N THR A 670 -27.80 -5.05 5.49
CA THR A 670 -28.52 -6.10 6.24
C THR A 670 -28.69 -5.76 7.72
N ALA A 671 -28.08 -4.67 8.22
CA ALA A 671 -28.22 -4.27 9.62
C ALA A 671 -29.60 -3.68 9.93
N ILE A 672 -30.13 -3.92 11.13
CA ILE A 672 -31.36 -3.28 11.60
C ILE A 672 -31.01 -1.89 12.16
N GLN A 673 -31.53 -0.85 11.52
CA GLN A 673 -31.43 0.56 11.94
C GLN A 673 -30.00 0.98 12.34
N PRO A 674 -28.98 0.79 11.48
CA PRO A 674 -27.61 1.17 11.82
C PRO A 674 -27.46 2.70 11.92
N SER A 675 -26.60 3.15 12.84
CA SER A 675 -26.15 4.54 12.95
C SER A 675 -24.83 4.71 12.20
N ILE A 676 -24.88 5.27 10.99
CA ILE A 676 -23.71 5.49 10.13
C ILE A 676 -23.61 7.00 9.88
N LYS A 677 -22.54 7.64 10.38
CA LYS A 677 -22.38 9.09 10.36
C LYS A 677 -20.91 9.48 10.25
N ASP A 678 -20.65 10.61 9.60
CA ASP A 678 -19.33 11.27 9.60
C ASP A 678 -18.16 10.38 9.15
N ASN A 679 -18.43 9.37 8.31
CA ASN A 679 -17.38 8.54 7.72
C ASN A 679 -16.93 9.15 6.40
N ILE A 680 -15.63 9.04 6.12
CA ILE A 680 -15.05 9.35 4.82
C ILE A 680 -15.01 8.05 4.02
N SER A 681 -15.81 7.96 2.96
CA SER A 681 -15.83 6.80 2.05
C SER A 681 -15.44 7.26 0.65
N ARG A 682 -14.27 6.85 0.16
CA ARG A 682 -13.73 7.34 -1.13
C ARG A 682 -13.05 6.22 -1.89
N HIS A 683 -13.11 6.27 -3.22
CA HIS A 683 -12.37 5.36 -4.11
C HIS A 683 -12.61 3.87 -3.84
N ASN A 684 -13.72 3.48 -3.23
CA ASN A 684 -14.13 2.08 -3.14
C ASN A 684 -14.73 1.66 -4.49
N TYR A 685 -14.65 0.38 -4.84
CA TYR A 685 -15.18 -0.09 -6.12
C TYR A 685 -16.70 0.09 -6.20
N LYS A 686 -17.39 -0.05 -5.06
CA LYS A 686 -18.83 0.16 -4.91
C LYS A 686 -19.06 1.16 -3.78
N GLU A 687 -20.13 1.93 -3.92
CA GLU A 687 -20.62 2.89 -2.92
C GLU A 687 -21.68 2.27 -2.02
#